data_AF-A0A3S4GVR1-F1
#
_entry.id   AF-A0A3S4GVR1-F1
#
_cell.length_a   1.000
_cell.length_b   1.000
_cell.length_c   1.000
_cell.angle_alpha   90.00
_cell.angle_beta   90.00
_cell.angle_gamma   90.00
#
_symmetry.space_group_name_H-M   'P 1'
#
loop_
_entity.id
_entity.type
_entity.pdbx_description
1 polymer ?
#
loop_
_entity_poly.entity_id
_entity_poly.type
_entity_poly.pdbx_seq_one_letter_code
_entity_poly.pdbx_strand_id
1 'polypeptide(L)'
;MLNACVDADKIILMQAANTGLTEGSTPNGNDYDREIVIISTLRLDKLHLLDKGEQVLAWPGTTLYSLEKALKPLGREPHSVIGSSCIGASVIGGICNNSGGSLVQRGPAYTEMSLFAQIDADGKLKLVNHLGIDLGSTPEQILSRLDDERISDSDVLHDGRHAHDHDYVTRVRDVDADTPARYNADPDRLFESSGCAGKLAVFAVRLDTFPAEKRQQVFYIGTNQPQVLTEIRRHILAEFQHLPVAGEYMHRDIYDIAEKYGKDTFLMIDKLGTDKMPFFFTMKGRTDAMLEKVSLFKPHFTDRFMQKLGHVFPAHLPERMKTWRDKYEHHLLLKMAGDGIEEAQRWLTEYFQQAEGDFFACTPEEGSKAFLHRFAAAGAAIRYQAVHADEVEDILALDIALRRNDTEWFEHLPPEIDSQLVHKLYYGHFMCHVFHQDYIVRKGVNAHALKEKMLELLKARGAQYPAEHNVGHLYEAPESLQQFYRQNDPTNSMNPGIGKTSKQKYWGEAARRQPLRRIRNNRRQDYSAWRFCITLHAGECFSGRFRSAAMPAEAPLLDSDLEIREALPDDAHAIAALYVWHVLNGRASFEEIPPTVDEMRKRIQTVRDNGLPWLVALWRGAIVGYCYATFYRPRPAYRYTLEESIYVESGMGGRGIGSALLSRLIAECEKGPWRQMLAIIGDGHNNAGSLAIHKKFGFTVAGQLRSVGYKMGDWRDTLIMQRALGDGDWTLPE
;
A
#
# COMPACT_ATOMS: atom_id res chain seq x y z
N MET A 1 -17.17 -0.68 -0.70
CA MET A 1 -16.50 -0.84 -2.01
C MET A 1 -16.34 -2.31 -2.39
N LEU A 2 -15.85 -3.20 -1.53
CA LEU A 2 -15.77 -4.65 -1.81
C LEU A 2 -17.09 -5.24 -2.36
N ASN A 3 -18.24 -4.97 -1.73
CA ASN A 3 -19.57 -5.37 -2.24
C ASN A 3 -19.76 -5.00 -3.72
N ALA A 4 -19.51 -3.73 -4.09
CA ALA A 4 -19.65 -3.27 -5.47
C ALA A 4 -18.68 -3.96 -6.46
N CYS A 5 -17.51 -4.41 -6.00
CA CYS A 5 -16.60 -5.21 -6.82
C CYS A 5 -17.14 -6.63 -7.03
N VAL A 6 -17.70 -7.25 -5.99
CA VAL A 6 -18.32 -8.59 -6.04
C VAL A 6 -19.59 -8.57 -6.89
N ASP A 7 -20.47 -7.59 -6.68
CA ASP A 7 -21.71 -7.39 -7.45
C ASP A 7 -21.44 -7.17 -8.95
N ALA A 8 -20.31 -6.54 -9.29
CA ALA A 8 -19.87 -6.29 -10.66
C ALA A 8 -18.90 -7.34 -11.22
N ASP A 9 -18.72 -8.48 -10.53
CA ASP A 9 -17.81 -9.59 -10.86
C ASP A 9 -16.39 -9.15 -11.24
N LYS A 10 -15.78 -8.33 -10.39
CA LYS A 10 -14.41 -7.83 -10.55
C LYS A 10 -13.43 -8.67 -9.75
N ILE A 11 -12.20 -8.76 -10.26
CA ILE A 11 -11.07 -9.25 -9.50
C ILE A 11 -10.63 -8.16 -8.53
N ILE A 12 -10.39 -8.52 -7.28
CA ILE A 12 -9.94 -7.62 -6.21
C ILE A 12 -8.47 -7.90 -5.93
N LEU A 13 -7.64 -6.85 -5.96
CA LEU A 13 -6.24 -6.92 -5.54
C LEU A 13 -6.05 -5.96 -4.37
N MET A 14 -5.93 -6.51 -3.16
CA MET A 14 -5.63 -5.75 -1.94
C MET A 14 -4.16 -5.32 -1.95
N GLN A 15 -3.88 -4.02 -1.85
CA GLN A 15 -2.52 -3.48 -1.91
C GLN A 15 -2.29 -2.45 -0.80
N ALA A 16 -1.23 -2.66 0.00
CA ALA A 16 -0.76 -1.66 0.95
C ALA A 16 0.38 -0.81 0.33
N ALA A 17 1.59 -0.89 0.88
CA ALA A 17 2.74 -0.08 0.45
C ALA A 17 3.44 -0.58 -0.85
N ASN A 18 2.95 -1.66 -1.45
CA ASN A 18 3.53 -2.29 -2.65
C ASN A 18 5.04 -2.61 -2.54
N THR A 19 5.47 -3.12 -1.39
CA THR A 19 6.87 -3.49 -1.09
C THR A 19 7.16 -4.99 -1.27
N GLY A 20 6.26 -5.75 -1.90
CA GLY A 20 6.41 -7.19 -2.12
C GLY A 20 7.38 -7.49 -3.25
N LEU A 21 8.39 -8.34 -3.01
CA LEU A 21 9.49 -8.61 -3.95
C LEU A 21 9.22 -9.74 -4.96
N THR A 22 8.06 -10.40 -4.87
CA THR A 22 7.71 -11.57 -5.69
C THR A 22 6.53 -11.34 -6.64
N GLU A 23 6.28 -10.07 -7.00
CA GLU A 23 5.18 -9.60 -7.86
C GLU A 23 3.75 -9.75 -7.28
N GLY A 24 3.56 -10.46 -6.16
CA GLY A 24 2.23 -10.75 -5.60
C GLY A 24 1.43 -9.55 -5.06
N SER A 25 1.93 -8.32 -5.20
CA SER A 25 1.27 -7.06 -4.82
C SER A 25 0.79 -6.24 -6.02
N THR A 26 0.92 -6.74 -7.25
CA THR A 26 0.56 -6.07 -8.51
C THR A 26 -0.06 -7.04 -9.51
N PRO A 27 -0.87 -6.58 -10.48
CA PRO A 27 -1.34 -7.44 -11.57
C PRO A 27 -0.16 -8.03 -12.35
N ASN A 28 -0.12 -9.36 -12.48
CA ASN A 28 0.86 -10.06 -13.30
C ASN A 28 0.29 -10.27 -14.71
N GLY A 29 0.71 -9.43 -15.66
CA GLY A 29 0.21 -9.47 -17.04
C GLY A 29 -1.19 -8.90 -17.22
N ASN A 30 -1.76 -9.13 -18.42
CA ASN A 30 -3.08 -8.63 -18.86
C ASN A 30 -4.00 -9.77 -19.30
N ASP A 31 -3.77 -10.99 -18.80
CA ASP A 31 -4.35 -12.28 -19.20
C ASP A 31 -5.43 -12.79 -18.22
N TYR A 32 -5.94 -11.91 -17.36
CA TYR A 32 -7.03 -12.21 -16.44
C TYR A 32 -8.39 -12.24 -17.15
N ASP A 33 -9.32 -13.06 -16.65
CA ASP A 33 -10.63 -13.28 -17.27
C ASP A 33 -11.66 -12.17 -16.98
N ARG A 34 -11.34 -11.28 -16.04
CA ARG A 34 -12.17 -10.17 -15.55
C ARG A 34 -11.31 -8.95 -15.26
N GLU A 35 -11.94 -7.77 -15.23
CA GLU A 35 -11.28 -6.52 -14.85
C GLU A 35 -10.80 -6.55 -13.39
N ILE A 36 -9.60 -6.01 -13.14
CA ILE A 36 -8.99 -5.91 -11.82
C ILE A 36 -9.25 -4.53 -11.20
N VAL A 37 -9.67 -4.53 -9.94
CA VAL A 37 -9.72 -3.35 -9.09
C VAL A 37 -8.61 -3.47 -8.03
N ILE A 38 -7.62 -2.58 -8.10
CA ILE A 38 -6.60 -2.45 -7.04
C ILE A 38 -7.19 -1.61 -5.90
N ILE A 39 -7.17 -2.16 -4.69
CA ILE A 39 -7.65 -1.53 -3.47
C ILE A 39 -6.43 -1.09 -2.66
N SER A 40 -6.04 0.19 -2.80
CA SER A 40 -4.97 0.75 -1.97
C SER A 40 -5.46 1.03 -0.55
N THR A 41 -4.79 0.45 0.45
CA THR A 41 -5.19 0.53 1.86
C THR A 41 -4.49 1.62 2.66
N LEU A 42 -3.53 2.35 2.08
CA LEU A 42 -2.65 3.30 2.78
C LEU A 42 -3.35 4.45 3.52
N ARG A 43 -4.65 4.68 3.26
CA ARG A 43 -5.48 5.67 3.98
C ARG A 43 -6.13 5.13 5.26
N LEU A 44 -5.96 3.84 5.55
CA LEU A 44 -6.52 3.15 6.72
C LEU A 44 -5.38 2.88 7.71
N ASP A 45 -4.73 3.93 8.19
CA ASP A 45 -3.46 3.89 8.93
C ASP A 45 -3.61 3.94 10.46
N LYS A 46 -4.84 3.91 10.96
CA LYS A 46 -5.20 3.89 12.39
C LYS A 46 -4.45 2.80 13.17
N LEU A 47 -4.24 3.04 14.46
CA LEU A 47 -3.61 2.11 15.39
C LEU A 47 -4.25 2.31 16.76
N HIS A 48 -4.72 1.23 17.36
CA HIS A 48 -5.33 1.24 18.68
C HIS A 48 -4.52 0.34 19.62
N LEU A 49 -4.22 0.85 20.82
CA LEU A 49 -3.35 0.17 21.79
C LEU A 49 -4.23 -0.47 22.86
N LEU A 50 -4.12 -1.79 23.02
CA LEU A 50 -4.83 -2.58 24.01
C LEU A 50 -3.92 -2.86 25.20
N ASP A 51 -4.47 -2.98 26.41
CA ASP A 51 -3.73 -3.44 27.59
C ASP A 51 -2.41 -2.68 27.84
N LYS A 52 -2.49 -1.33 27.79
CA LYS A 52 -1.32 -0.42 27.89
C LYS A 52 -0.23 -0.70 26.86
N GLY A 53 -0.63 -1.21 25.69
CA GLY A 53 0.24 -1.56 24.57
C GLY A 53 0.77 -2.99 24.60
N GLU A 54 0.37 -3.85 25.56
CA GLU A 54 0.71 -5.29 25.51
C GLU A 54 0.21 -5.94 24.22
N GLN A 55 -0.96 -5.52 23.74
CA GLN A 55 -1.47 -5.84 22.42
C GLN A 55 -1.80 -4.58 21.62
N VAL A 56 -1.92 -4.74 20.31
CA VAL A 56 -2.38 -3.68 19.39
C VAL A 56 -3.41 -4.22 18.43
N LEU A 57 -4.31 -3.33 18.00
CA LEU A 57 -5.15 -3.51 16.83
C LEU A 57 -4.58 -2.64 15.70
N ALA A 58 -4.15 -3.26 14.61
CA ALA A 58 -3.59 -2.58 13.44
C ALA A 58 -4.56 -2.68 12.25
N TRP A 59 -4.69 -1.59 11.50
CA TRP A 59 -5.52 -1.43 10.30
C TRP A 59 -4.70 -1.68 9.01
N PRO A 60 -5.34 -1.73 7.82
CA PRO A 60 -4.71 -2.26 6.61
C PRO A 60 -3.66 -1.32 5.97
N GLY A 61 -3.58 -0.07 6.41
CA GLY A 61 -2.54 0.90 6.06
C GLY A 61 -1.51 1.15 7.17
N THR A 62 -1.68 0.59 8.37
CA THR A 62 -0.78 0.84 9.51
C THR A 62 0.62 0.33 9.19
N THR A 63 1.62 1.21 9.24
CA THR A 63 3.02 0.85 8.96
C THR A 63 3.70 0.23 10.17
N LEU A 64 4.68 -0.66 9.95
CA LEU A 64 5.55 -1.16 11.02
C LEU A 64 6.29 -0.02 11.73
N TYR A 65 6.65 1.03 10.99
CA TYR A 65 7.28 2.23 11.52
C TYR A 65 6.35 3.05 12.45
N SER A 66 5.08 3.25 12.08
CA SER A 66 4.11 3.94 12.94
C SER A 66 3.78 3.12 14.19
N LEU A 67 3.78 1.79 14.09
CA LEU A 67 3.69 0.89 15.24
C LEU A 67 4.90 1.03 16.17
N GLU A 68 6.14 0.94 15.67
CA GLU A 68 7.36 1.12 16.47
C GLU A 68 7.36 2.49 17.20
N LYS A 69 6.98 3.56 16.49
CA LYS A 69 6.89 4.92 17.02
C LYS A 69 5.85 5.07 18.15
N ALA A 70 4.74 4.33 18.07
CA ALA A 70 3.69 4.32 19.10
C ALA A 70 4.06 3.46 20.34
N LEU A 71 4.81 2.37 20.15
CA LEU A 71 5.23 1.48 21.24
C LEU A 71 6.45 1.98 22.02
N LYS A 72 7.35 2.72 21.37
CA LYS A 72 8.59 3.22 21.97
C LYS A 72 8.40 4.04 23.28
N PRO A 73 7.42 4.95 23.41
CA PRO A 73 7.14 5.65 24.68
C PRO A 73 6.69 4.73 25.82
N LEU A 74 6.12 3.57 25.49
CA LEU A 74 5.64 2.57 26.45
C LEU A 74 6.74 1.58 26.87
N GLY A 75 7.94 1.70 26.30
CA GLY A 75 9.02 0.73 26.50
C GLY A 75 8.69 -0.64 25.90
N ARG A 76 8.05 -0.65 24.72
CA ARG A 76 7.71 -1.87 23.97
C ARG A 76 8.23 -1.84 22.53
N GLU A 77 8.38 -3.02 21.96
CA GLU A 77 8.85 -3.30 20.59
C GLU A 77 7.79 -4.07 19.79
N PRO A 78 7.71 -3.88 18.47
CA PRO A 78 6.79 -4.61 17.60
C PRO A 78 7.16 -6.10 17.48
N HIS A 79 6.20 -6.92 17.04
CA HIS A 79 6.42 -8.33 16.69
C HIS A 79 7.40 -8.56 15.52
N SER A 80 7.66 -7.53 14.69
CA SER A 80 8.45 -7.66 13.46
C SER A 80 9.29 -6.41 13.18
N VAL A 81 10.53 -6.64 12.72
CA VAL A 81 11.44 -5.64 12.15
C VAL A 81 12.04 -6.24 10.88
N ILE A 82 11.70 -5.66 9.73
CA ILE A 82 12.13 -6.09 8.39
C ILE A 82 12.87 -4.96 7.67
N GLY A 83 13.69 -5.29 6.67
CA GLY A 83 14.42 -4.28 5.90
C GLY A 83 13.50 -3.23 5.26
N SER A 84 12.28 -3.61 4.87
CA SER A 84 11.29 -2.70 4.28
C SER A 84 10.46 -1.89 5.29
N SER A 85 10.67 -2.06 6.61
CA SER A 85 10.07 -1.18 7.63
C SER A 85 10.44 0.30 7.38
N CYS A 86 11.63 0.57 6.83
CA CYS A 86 12.08 1.93 6.55
C CYS A 86 11.52 2.55 5.25
N ILE A 87 10.79 1.79 4.43
CA ILE A 87 10.15 2.26 3.20
C ILE A 87 8.61 2.22 3.25
N GLY A 88 8.05 1.98 4.43
CA GLY A 88 6.60 2.07 4.69
C GLY A 88 5.84 0.74 4.69
N ALA A 89 6.52 -0.41 4.82
CA ALA A 89 5.84 -1.71 4.89
C ALA A 89 4.75 -1.74 5.99
N SER A 90 3.57 -2.22 5.62
CA SER A 90 2.39 -2.31 6.48
C SER A 90 2.39 -3.55 7.37
N VAL A 91 1.89 -3.43 8.59
CA VAL A 91 1.68 -4.54 9.54
C VAL A 91 0.85 -5.65 8.90
N ILE A 92 -0.32 -5.33 8.34
CA ILE A 92 -1.19 -6.32 7.70
C ILE A 92 -0.53 -6.95 6.47
N GLY A 93 0.22 -6.19 5.67
CA GLY A 93 1.03 -6.75 4.58
C GLY A 93 2.08 -7.75 5.05
N GLY A 94 2.62 -7.61 6.27
CA GLY A 94 3.48 -8.61 6.89
C GLY A 94 2.71 -9.88 7.24
N ILE A 95 1.57 -9.75 7.92
CA ILE A 95 0.66 -10.86 8.29
C ILE A 95 0.20 -11.64 7.05
N CYS A 96 -0.32 -10.95 6.03
CA CYS A 96 -0.78 -11.57 4.78
C CYS A 96 0.32 -12.34 4.04
N ASN A 97 1.60 -12.08 4.32
CA ASN A 97 2.73 -12.78 3.71
C ASN A 97 3.45 -13.74 4.67
N ASN A 98 3.10 -13.81 5.95
CA ASN A 98 3.92 -14.47 6.98
C ASN A 98 5.38 -13.94 6.96
N SER A 99 5.55 -12.62 6.85
CA SER A 99 6.89 -12.01 6.75
C SER A 99 7.71 -12.32 8.00
N GLY A 100 8.86 -12.96 7.82
CA GLY A 100 9.92 -12.97 8.82
C GLY A 100 10.79 -11.73 8.71
N GLY A 101 11.67 -11.53 9.71
CA GLY A 101 12.63 -10.43 9.72
C GLY A 101 13.84 -10.74 10.60
N SER A 102 14.50 -9.67 11.07
CA SER A 102 15.75 -9.77 11.84
C SER A 102 15.59 -10.24 13.29
N LEU A 103 14.36 -10.26 13.83
CA LEU A 103 14.12 -10.58 15.23
C LEU A 103 14.18 -12.10 15.48
N VAL A 104 15.29 -12.60 16.01
CA VAL A 104 15.51 -14.05 16.22
C VAL A 104 14.58 -14.65 17.28
N GLN A 105 14.02 -13.82 18.16
CA GLN A 105 13.06 -14.22 19.19
C GLN A 105 11.59 -14.17 18.71
N ARG A 106 11.33 -13.83 17.44
CA ARG A 106 9.99 -13.69 16.86
C ARG A 106 9.91 -14.50 15.57
N GLY A 107 8.83 -15.27 15.43
CA GLY A 107 8.60 -16.04 14.21
C GLY A 107 8.18 -15.17 13.03
N PRO A 108 7.74 -15.78 11.91
CA PRO A 108 6.96 -15.06 10.91
C PRO A 108 5.79 -14.31 11.56
N ALA A 109 5.40 -13.17 10.98
CA ALA A 109 4.27 -12.39 11.44
C ALA A 109 2.97 -13.23 11.40
N TYR A 110 2.40 -13.52 12.56
CA TYR A 110 1.30 -14.48 12.75
C TYR A 110 0.23 -13.95 13.72
N THR A 111 -1.05 -14.25 13.48
CA THR A 111 -2.14 -14.10 14.47
C THR A 111 -3.37 -14.94 14.12
N GLU A 112 -4.02 -15.47 15.15
CA GLU A 112 -5.33 -16.13 15.10
C GLU A 112 -6.50 -15.13 15.29
N MET A 113 -6.20 -13.84 15.43
CA MET A 113 -7.16 -12.80 15.76
C MET A 113 -7.18 -11.69 14.70
N SER A 114 -8.11 -11.81 13.75
CA SER A 114 -8.29 -10.84 12.68
C SER A 114 -9.76 -10.56 12.36
N LEU A 115 -10.03 -9.40 11.75
CA LEU A 115 -11.29 -9.06 11.09
C LEU A 115 -11.00 -9.02 9.60
N PHE A 116 -11.75 -9.79 8.81
CA PHE A 116 -11.56 -9.86 7.36
C PHE A 116 -12.88 -10.06 6.62
N ALA A 117 -12.89 -9.75 5.33
CA ALA A 117 -13.95 -10.18 4.43
C ALA A 117 -13.46 -11.26 3.46
N GLN A 118 -14.35 -12.21 3.21
CA GLN A 118 -14.14 -13.40 2.37
C GLN A 118 -15.22 -13.48 1.29
N ILE A 119 -14.87 -13.91 0.07
CA ILE A 119 -15.85 -14.30 -0.94
C ILE A 119 -16.05 -15.81 -0.83
N ASP A 120 -17.25 -16.25 -0.44
CA ASP A 120 -17.56 -17.67 -0.27
C ASP A 120 -17.76 -18.42 -1.59
N ALA A 121 -17.97 -19.74 -1.52
CA ALA A 121 -18.12 -20.60 -2.69
C ALA A 121 -19.39 -20.30 -3.53
N ASP A 122 -20.37 -19.58 -2.98
CA ASP A 122 -21.56 -19.09 -3.72
C ASP A 122 -21.29 -17.71 -4.37
N GLY A 123 -20.11 -17.14 -4.20
CA GLY A 123 -19.73 -15.80 -4.68
C GLY A 123 -20.21 -14.65 -3.79
N LYS A 124 -20.57 -14.92 -2.54
CA LYS A 124 -21.07 -13.88 -1.62
C LYS A 124 -19.95 -13.36 -0.72
N LEU A 125 -19.88 -12.04 -0.58
CA LEU A 125 -19.01 -11.43 0.41
C LEU A 125 -19.58 -11.62 1.82
N LYS A 126 -18.73 -12.06 2.75
CA LYS A 126 -19.00 -12.18 4.18
C LYS A 126 -17.94 -11.43 4.97
N LEU A 127 -18.35 -10.75 6.05
CA LEU A 127 -17.43 -10.20 7.05
C LEU A 127 -17.32 -11.19 8.20
N VAL A 128 -16.09 -11.48 8.64
CA VAL A 128 -15.76 -12.47 9.68
C VAL A 128 -14.95 -11.76 10.75
N ASN A 129 -15.52 -11.62 11.96
CA ASN A 129 -14.87 -10.99 13.11
C ASN A 129 -14.33 -12.06 14.07
N HIS A 130 -13.02 -12.32 14.00
CA HIS A 130 -12.31 -13.17 14.95
C HIS A 130 -11.32 -12.39 15.82
N LEU A 131 -11.45 -11.06 15.96
CA LEU A 131 -10.55 -10.24 16.78
C LEU A 131 -10.58 -10.59 18.28
N GLY A 132 -11.58 -11.35 18.75
CA GLY A 132 -11.87 -11.46 20.17
C GLY A 132 -12.30 -10.11 20.76
N ILE A 133 -13.04 -9.32 19.98
CA ILE A 133 -13.61 -8.02 20.41
C ILE A 133 -15.07 -7.99 19.96
N ASP A 134 -16.00 -7.69 20.87
CA ASP A 134 -17.42 -7.50 20.52
C ASP A 134 -17.60 -6.15 19.81
N LEU A 135 -17.88 -6.23 18.52
CA LEU A 135 -18.09 -5.07 17.65
C LEU A 135 -19.53 -5.02 17.12
N GLY A 136 -20.44 -5.84 17.66
CA GLY A 136 -21.80 -6.04 17.13
C GLY A 136 -21.87 -7.10 16.02
N SER A 137 -23.01 -7.11 15.32
CA SER A 137 -23.42 -8.24 14.46
C SER A 137 -23.61 -7.92 12.97
N THR A 138 -23.59 -6.63 12.59
CA THR A 138 -23.67 -6.21 11.18
C THR A 138 -22.37 -5.52 10.73
N PRO A 139 -22.02 -5.53 9.43
CA PRO A 139 -20.85 -4.82 8.92
C PRO A 139 -20.83 -3.34 9.31
N GLU A 140 -21.97 -2.67 9.30
CA GLU A 140 -22.09 -1.26 9.66
C GLU A 140 -21.80 -1.02 11.15
N GLN A 141 -22.24 -1.91 12.05
CA GLN A 141 -21.91 -1.84 13.48
C GLN A 141 -20.42 -2.08 13.71
N ILE A 142 -19.89 -3.16 13.10
CA ILE A 142 -18.52 -3.61 13.31
C ILE A 142 -17.53 -2.57 12.79
N LEU A 143 -17.71 -2.14 11.54
CA LEU A 143 -16.78 -1.21 10.89
C LEU A 143 -16.91 0.20 11.46
N SER A 144 -18.11 0.71 11.77
CA SER A 144 -18.23 2.05 12.39
C SER A 144 -17.67 2.11 13.80
N ARG A 145 -17.74 1.04 14.60
CA ARG A 145 -17.05 1.00 15.91
C ARG A 145 -15.54 1.12 15.76
N LEU A 146 -14.96 0.47 14.75
CA LEU A 146 -13.52 0.57 14.45
C LEU A 146 -13.16 1.95 13.87
N ASP A 147 -13.90 2.44 12.88
CA ASP A 147 -13.65 3.71 12.21
C ASP A 147 -13.82 4.92 13.15
N ASP A 148 -14.74 4.86 14.12
CA ASP A 148 -14.94 5.90 15.13
C ASP A 148 -14.09 5.71 16.40
N GLU A 149 -13.26 4.66 16.46
CA GLU A 149 -12.44 4.29 17.64
C GLU A 149 -13.26 4.07 18.93
N ARG A 150 -14.50 3.57 18.77
CA ARG A 150 -15.46 3.29 19.86
C ARG A 150 -15.32 1.88 20.44
N ILE A 151 -14.08 1.45 20.69
CA ILE A 151 -13.75 0.20 21.39
C ILE A 151 -13.55 0.53 22.88
N SER A 152 -14.10 -0.29 23.77
CA SER A 152 -13.83 -0.23 25.22
C SER A 152 -13.13 -1.49 25.71
N ASP A 153 -12.39 -1.40 26.81
CA ASP A 153 -11.74 -2.55 27.46
C ASP A 153 -12.75 -3.68 27.76
N SER A 154 -14.02 -3.36 28.01
CA SER A 154 -15.09 -4.35 28.24
C SER A 154 -15.58 -5.08 26.99
N ASP A 155 -15.30 -4.58 25.79
CA ASP A 155 -15.58 -5.30 24.54
C ASP A 155 -14.50 -6.36 24.23
N VAL A 156 -13.34 -6.30 24.90
CA VAL A 156 -12.15 -7.12 24.60
C VAL A 156 -12.19 -8.45 25.37
N LEU A 157 -12.08 -9.55 24.64
CA LEU A 157 -12.01 -10.92 25.16
C LEU A 157 -10.55 -11.41 25.17
N HIS A 158 -10.21 -12.21 26.17
CA HIS A 158 -8.91 -12.88 26.30
C HIS A 158 -9.16 -14.38 26.42
N ASP A 159 -9.17 -15.07 25.28
CA ASP A 159 -9.59 -16.48 25.17
C ASP A 159 -8.44 -17.47 24.91
N GLY A 160 -7.19 -16.99 24.95
CA GLY A 160 -5.98 -17.80 24.85
C GLY A 160 -5.48 -18.07 23.43
N ARG A 161 -6.17 -17.57 22.40
CA ARG A 161 -5.68 -17.59 21.01
C ARG A 161 -4.42 -16.76 20.82
N HIS A 162 -3.60 -17.16 19.86
CA HIS A 162 -2.25 -16.65 19.67
C HIS A 162 -2.22 -15.37 18.82
N ALA A 163 -1.57 -14.32 19.32
CA ALA A 163 -1.37 -13.05 18.61
C ALA A 163 0.09 -12.85 18.13
N HIS A 164 0.88 -13.93 18.16
CA HIS A 164 2.21 -14.10 17.55
C HIS A 164 2.54 -15.60 17.41
N ASP A 165 3.68 -15.95 16.79
CA ASP A 165 4.17 -17.35 16.69
C ASP A 165 4.85 -17.78 18.02
N HIS A 166 4.05 -18.29 18.98
CA HIS A 166 4.47 -18.53 20.38
C HIS A 166 5.61 -19.54 20.55
N ASP A 167 5.69 -20.57 19.70
CA ASP A 167 6.66 -21.67 19.82
C ASP A 167 7.98 -21.42 19.06
N TYR A 168 8.11 -20.29 18.36
CA TYR A 168 9.25 -20.02 17.47
C TYR A 168 10.59 -20.09 18.19
N VAL A 169 10.65 -19.66 19.45
CA VAL A 169 11.86 -19.73 20.29
C VAL A 169 12.34 -21.17 20.48
N THR A 170 11.43 -22.14 20.55
CA THR A 170 11.77 -23.57 20.58
C THR A 170 12.20 -24.05 19.20
N ARG A 171 11.44 -23.72 18.15
CA ARG A 171 11.74 -24.12 16.76
C ARG A 171 13.09 -23.62 16.26
N VAL A 172 13.45 -22.36 16.53
CA VAL A 172 14.73 -21.77 16.08
C VAL A 172 15.93 -22.36 16.82
N ARG A 173 15.76 -22.82 18.07
CA ARG A 173 16.81 -23.46 18.88
C ARG A 173 17.07 -24.92 18.54
N ASP A 174 16.10 -25.61 17.95
CA ASP A 174 16.21 -27.00 17.51
C ASP A 174 17.12 -27.09 16.26
N VAL A 175 18.43 -27.08 16.52
CA VAL A 175 19.52 -27.11 15.53
C VAL A 175 19.72 -28.47 14.87
N ASP A 176 19.03 -29.52 15.31
CA ASP A 176 19.21 -30.89 14.79
C ASP A 176 18.08 -31.34 13.86
N ALA A 177 16.96 -30.61 13.82
CA ALA A 177 15.90 -30.81 12.85
C ALA A 177 16.34 -30.61 11.39
N ASP A 178 15.86 -31.51 10.53
CA ASP A 178 16.07 -31.56 9.08
C ASP A 178 15.10 -30.70 8.27
N THR A 179 14.40 -29.78 8.94
CA THR A 179 13.45 -28.82 8.35
C THR A 179 13.86 -27.38 8.70
N PRO A 180 13.53 -26.37 7.87
CA PRO A 180 13.88 -24.98 8.17
C PRO A 180 13.14 -24.41 9.40
N ALA A 181 13.65 -23.30 9.94
CA ALA A 181 13.05 -22.65 11.11
C ALA A 181 11.74 -21.90 10.80
N ARG A 182 11.62 -21.36 9.58
CA ARG A 182 10.42 -20.70 9.05
C ARG A 182 10.49 -20.64 7.52
N TYR A 183 9.34 -20.71 6.86
CA TYR A 183 9.16 -20.51 5.42
C TYR A 183 7.69 -20.15 5.13
N ASN A 184 7.38 -19.49 4.00
CA ASN A 184 6.04 -18.94 3.79
C ASN A 184 4.93 -19.99 3.68
N ALA A 185 5.27 -21.21 3.26
CA ALA A 185 4.36 -22.34 3.08
C ALA A 185 4.29 -23.29 4.30
N ASP A 186 4.84 -22.90 5.45
CA ASP A 186 4.75 -23.64 6.71
C ASP A 186 3.27 -23.77 7.13
N PRO A 187 2.67 -24.98 7.06
CA PRO A 187 1.22 -25.16 7.17
C PRO A 187 0.68 -24.74 8.54
N ASP A 188 1.47 -24.86 9.60
CA ASP A 188 1.10 -24.46 10.95
C ASP A 188 0.92 -22.93 11.08
N ARG A 189 1.50 -22.15 10.14
CA ARG A 189 1.45 -20.67 10.16
C ARG A 189 0.49 -20.13 9.09
N LEU A 190 -0.24 -21.00 8.40
CA LEU A 190 -1.31 -20.63 7.47
C LEU A 190 -2.65 -20.65 8.21
N PHE A 191 -3.11 -19.48 8.66
CA PHE A 191 -4.37 -19.34 9.39
C PHE A 191 -5.09 -18.05 9.00
N GLU A 192 -6.26 -18.18 8.37
CA GLU A 192 -7.12 -17.05 7.96
C GLU A 192 -6.33 -15.91 7.28
N SER A 193 -6.11 -14.80 7.98
CA SER A 193 -5.33 -13.65 7.49
C SER A 193 -3.82 -13.91 7.41
N SER A 194 -3.26 -14.74 8.29
CA SER A 194 -1.84 -15.13 8.28
C SER A 194 -1.51 -16.00 7.08
N GLY A 195 -0.61 -15.48 6.24
CA GLY A 195 -0.19 -16.09 4.98
C GLY A 195 -1.23 -15.96 3.85
N CYS A 196 -2.32 -15.20 4.02
CA CYS A 196 -3.46 -15.20 3.08
C CYS A 196 -3.13 -14.69 1.66
N ALA A 197 -1.99 -14.04 1.44
CA ALA A 197 -1.51 -13.51 0.16
C ALA A 197 -2.53 -12.60 -0.58
N GLY A 198 -3.42 -11.92 0.14
CA GLY A 198 -4.49 -11.11 -0.45
C GLY A 198 -5.69 -11.90 -0.96
N LYS A 199 -5.81 -13.20 -0.62
CA LYS A 199 -7.02 -14.02 -0.82
C LYS A 199 -8.18 -13.63 0.11
N LEU A 200 -7.93 -12.80 1.10
CA LEU A 200 -8.92 -12.18 1.99
C LEU A 200 -8.72 -10.66 1.98
N ALA A 201 -9.79 -9.89 2.21
CA ALA A 201 -9.69 -8.47 2.50
C ALA A 201 -9.61 -8.27 4.02
N VAL A 202 -8.41 -8.22 4.56
CA VAL A 202 -8.18 -8.03 6.00
C VAL A 202 -8.44 -6.56 6.36
N PHE A 203 -9.29 -6.34 7.36
CA PHE A 203 -9.70 -5.02 7.89
C PHE A 203 -8.94 -4.64 9.16
N ALA A 204 -8.64 -5.60 10.03
CA ALA A 204 -7.84 -5.36 11.22
C ALA A 204 -7.17 -6.66 11.70
N VAL A 205 -6.05 -6.53 12.40
CA VAL A 205 -5.33 -7.64 13.06
C VAL A 205 -5.01 -7.27 14.50
N ARG A 206 -5.27 -8.19 15.44
CA ARG A 206 -4.87 -8.06 16.84
C ARG A 206 -3.56 -8.82 17.05
N LEU A 207 -2.56 -8.14 17.62
CA LEU A 207 -1.18 -8.62 17.68
C LEU A 207 -0.54 -8.33 19.03
N ASP A 208 0.32 -9.24 19.48
CA ASP A 208 1.14 -9.03 20.67
C ASP A 208 2.29 -8.06 20.37
N THR A 209 2.72 -7.35 21.40
CA THR A 209 3.95 -6.56 21.40
C THR A 209 4.80 -6.97 22.59
N PHE A 210 6.09 -6.64 22.56
CA PHE A 210 7.07 -7.21 23.48
C PHE A 210 7.73 -6.13 24.33
N PRO A 211 8.17 -6.42 25.57
CA PRO A 211 8.99 -5.48 26.33
C PRO A 211 10.25 -5.09 25.56
N ALA A 212 10.57 -3.80 25.52
CA ALA A 212 11.77 -3.29 24.86
C ALA A 212 12.99 -3.44 25.79
N GLU A 213 14.02 -4.14 25.32
CA GLU A 213 15.25 -4.28 26.09
C GLU A 213 16.10 -3.01 26.01
N LYS A 214 16.26 -2.35 27.16
CA LYS A 214 16.95 -1.04 27.26
C LYS A 214 18.46 -1.12 27.03
N ARG A 215 19.04 -2.31 27.23
CA ARG A 215 20.48 -2.56 27.11
C ARG A 215 20.70 -3.51 25.93
N GLN A 216 21.21 -2.96 24.82
CA GLN A 216 21.52 -3.71 23.60
C GLN A 216 22.98 -3.47 23.21
N GLN A 217 23.66 -4.50 22.72
CA GLN A 217 25.03 -4.43 22.20
C GLN A 217 25.11 -5.15 20.86
N VAL A 218 25.74 -4.52 19.87
CA VAL A 218 26.08 -5.18 18.60
C VAL A 218 27.53 -5.67 18.68
N PHE A 219 27.74 -6.94 18.38
CA PHE A 219 29.04 -7.54 18.12
C PHE A 219 29.18 -7.71 16.60
N TYR A 220 30.21 -7.09 16.03
CA TYR A 220 30.55 -7.20 14.62
C TYR A 220 31.59 -8.30 14.48
N ILE A 221 31.22 -9.43 13.90
CA ILE A 221 32.05 -10.62 13.76
C ILE A 221 32.49 -10.73 12.29
N GLY A 222 33.76 -11.06 12.04
CA GLY A 222 34.29 -11.34 10.70
C GLY A 222 35.13 -12.62 10.68
N THR A 223 35.00 -13.40 9.61
CA THR A 223 35.80 -14.61 9.34
C THR A 223 35.91 -14.85 7.83
N ASN A 224 36.91 -15.62 7.41
CA ASN A 224 37.05 -16.15 6.04
C ASN A 224 36.64 -17.64 5.96
N GLN A 225 36.07 -18.21 7.03
CA GLN A 225 35.67 -19.62 7.12
C GLN A 225 34.17 -19.75 7.45
N PRO A 226 33.32 -20.25 6.53
CA PRO A 226 31.89 -20.43 6.79
C PRO A 226 31.58 -21.29 8.04
N GLN A 227 32.44 -22.25 8.35
CA GLN A 227 32.34 -23.16 9.49
C GLN A 227 32.35 -22.43 10.84
N VAL A 228 33.14 -21.35 10.96
CA VAL A 228 33.21 -20.51 12.17
C VAL A 228 31.84 -19.88 12.46
N LEU A 229 31.15 -19.36 11.45
CA LEU A 229 29.78 -18.86 11.64
C LEU A 229 28.80 -20.01 11.94
N THR A 230 28.96 -21.19 11.31
CA THR A 230 28.13 -22.38 11.62
C THR A 230 28.20 -22.75 13.10
N GLU A 231 29.40 -22.79 13.66
CA GLU A 231 29.65 -23.08 15.08
C GLU A 231 29.05 -22.00 16.00
N ILE A 232 29.26 -20.71 15.68
CA ILE A 232 28.65 -19.58 16.41
C ILE A 232 27.13 -19.71 16.46
N ARG A 233 26.47 -19.97 15.32
CA ARG A 233 25.02 -20.16 15.29
C ARG A 233 24.61 -21.35 16.15
N ARG A 234 25.22 -22.52 15.94
CA ARG A 234 24.82 -23.76 16.62
C ARG A 234 25.02 -23.66 18.14
N HIS A 235 26.15 -23.13 18.58
CA HIS A 235 26.46 -22.97 20.00
C HIS A 235 25.48 -21.99 20.68
N ILE A 236 25.21 -20.83 20.09
CA ILE A 236 24.25 -19.87 20.66
C ILE A 236 22.84 -20.47 20.75
N LEU A 237 22.40 -21.20 19.72
CA LEU A 237 21.05 -21.78 19.69
C LEU A 237 20.88 -22.96 20.66
N ALA A 238 21.91 -23.78 20.86
CA ALA A 238 21.88 -24.92 21.76
C ALA A 238 22.18 -24.54 23.24
N GLU A 239 23.22 -23.74 23.48
CA GLU A 239 23.85 -23.61 24.80
C GLU A 239 23.57 -22.26 25.50
N PHE A 240 23.42 -21.15 24.77
CA PHE A 240 23.18 -19.85 25.42
C PHE A 240 21.81 -19.81 26.09
N GLN A 241 21.75 -19.21 27.28
CA GLN A 241 20.48 -18.92 27.94
C GLN A 241 19.69 -17.85 27.18
N HIS A 242 20.38 -16.81 26.69
CA HIS A 242 19.76 -15.68 25.99
C HIS A 242 19.89 -15.82 24.47
N LEU A 243 18.75 -15.84 23.77
CA LEU A 243 18.75 -15.71 22.31
C LEU A 243 19.17 -14.29 21.89
N PRO A 244 19.90 -14.12 20.78
CA PRO A 244 20.13 -12.81 20.18
C PRO A 244 18.83 -12.08 19.90
N VAL A 245 18.87 -10.75 19.88
CA VAL A 245 17.80 -9.94 19.28
C VAL A 245 17.84 -10.11 17.77
N ALA A 246 19.03 -10.01 17.17
CA ALA A 246 19.25 -10.19 15.74
C ALA A 246 20.61 -10.83 15.46
N GLY A 247 20.74 -11.50 14.30
CA GLY A 247 22.00 -12.06 13.81
C GLY A 247 22.02 -11.98 12.30
N GLU A 248 22.51 -10.86 11.77
CA GLU A 248 22.44 -10.57 10.34
C GLU A 248 23.73 -10.94 9.62
N TYR A 249 23.63 -11.79 8.60
CA TYR A 249 24.74 -12.13 7.72
C TYR A 249 24.88 -11.13 6.56
N MET A 250 26.12 -10.83 6.19
CA MET A 250 26.48 -10.07 5.00
C MET A 250 27.79 -10.60 4.40
N HIS A 251 27.81 -10.85 3.08
CA HIS A 251 29.03 -11.19 2.33
C HIS A 251 29.75 -9.93 1.82
N ARG A 252 31.06 -10.03 1.57
CA ARG A 252 31.89 -8.94 1.03
C ARG A 252 31.33 -8.31 -0.26
N ASP A 253 30.85 -9.11 -1.21
CA ASP A 253 30.36 -8.59 -2.50
C ASP A 253 29.15 -7.66 -2.30
N ILE A 254 28.19 -8.05 -1.46
CA ILE A 254 27.04 -7.20 -1.15
C ILE A 254 27.37 -6.05 -0.21
N TYR A 255 28.37 -6.18 0.66
CA TYR A 255 28.92 -5.05 1.42
C TYR A 255 29.43 -3.96 0.46
N ASP A 256 30.21 -4.34 -0.55
CA ASP A 256 30.79 -3.41 -1.53
C ASP A 256 29.72 -2.75 -2.42
N ILE A 257 28.75 -3.55 -2.87
CA ILE A 257 27.60 -3.06 -3.63
C ILE A 257 26.77 -2.10 -2.77
N ALA A 258 26.51 -2.41 -1.50
CA ALA A 258 25.81 -1.54 -0.56
C ALA A 258 26.59 -0.23 -0.30
N GLU A 259 27.91 -0.27 -0.13
CA GLU A 259 28.74 0.92 0.13
C GLU A 259 28.73 1.86 -1.08
N LYS A 260 28.75 1.31 -2.30
CA LYS A 260 28.82 2.12 -3.52
C LYS A 260 27.45 2.56 -4.02
N TYR A 261 26.47 1.65 -4.07
CA TYR A 261 25.17 1.88 -4.71
C TYR A 261 24.02 2.13 -3.72
N GLY A 262 24.16 1.80 -2.43
CA GLY A 262 23.18 2.12 -1.37
C GLY A 262 23.45 3.42 -0.61
N LYS A 263 24.55 4.11 -0.90
CA LYS A 263 25.09 5.24 -0.11
C LYS A 263 24.13 6.40 0.13
N ASP A 264 23.34 6.80 -0.86
CA ASP A 264 22.37 7.90 -0.73
C ASP A 264 21.20 7.52 0.19
N THR A 265 20.75 6.28 0.13
CA THR A 265 19.64 5.69 0.90
C THR A 265 20.09 5.56 2.34
N PHE A 266 21.32 5.09 2.56
CA PHE A 266 22.02 5.16 3.84
C PHE A 266 22.05 6.60 4.36
N LEU A 267 22.62 7.56 3.60
CA LEU A 267 22.80 8.94 4.06
C LEU A 267 21.46 9.64 4.32
N MET A 268 20.43 9.33 3.54
CA MET A 268 19.08 9.88 3.70
C MET A 268 18.42 9.36 4.98
N ILE A 269 18.50 8.06 5.27
CA ILE A 269 17.99 7.48 6.51
C ILE A 269 18.79 7.98 7.73
N ASP A 270 20.13 7.99 7.65
CA ASP A 270 21.04 8.44 8.71
C ASP A 270 20.88 9.93 9.07
N LYS A 271 20.54 10.80 8.10
CA LYS A 271 20.45 12.26 8.30
C LYS A 271 19.04 12.83 8.41
N LEU A 272 18.08 12.29 7.67
CA LEU A 272 16.70 12.81 7.60
C LEU A 272 15.68 11.91 8.31
N GLY A 273 16.10 10.69 8.68
CA GLY A 273 15.25 9.69 9.30
C GLY A 273 14.28 9.03 8.31
N THR A 274 13.82 7.84 8.71
CA THR A 274 12.82 7.03 8.00
C THR A 274 11.55 7.80 7.60
N ASP A 275 11.08 8.73 8.46
CA ASP A 275 9.87 9.55 8.27
C ASP A 275 9.79 10.23 6.88
N LYS A 276 10.92 10.52 6.22
CA LYS A 276 10.97 11.25 4.94
C LYS A 276 11.09 10.35 3.71
N MET A 277 11.40 9.07 3.89
CA MET A 277 11.67 8.13 2.78
C MET A 277 10.51 8.03 1.77
N PRO A 278 9.22 7.87 2.17
CA PRO A 278 8.13 7.71 1.21
C PRO A 278 7.93 8.95 0.33
N PHE A 279 8.16 10.15 0.87
CA PHE A 279 8.10 11.40 0.13
C PHE A 279 9.21 11.48 -0.94
N PHE A 280 10.45 11.14 -0.59
CA PHE A 280 11.56 11.14 -1.55
C PHE A 280 11.39 10.08 -2.64
N PHE A 281 10.97 8.86 -2.32
CA PHE A 281 10.66 7.84 -3.34
C PHE A 281 9.51 8.28 -4.25
N THR A 282 8.46 8.90 -3.71
CA THR A 282 7.35 9.45 -4.52
C THR A 282 7.83 10.55 -5.46
N MET A 283 8.70 11.46 -5.01
CA MET A 283 9.31 12.48 -5.88
C MET A 283 10.20 11.86 -6.95
N LYS A 284 11.04 10.87 -6.60
CA LYS A 284 11.91 10.16 -7.55
C LYS A 284 11.07 9.51 -8.65
N GLY A 285 10.07 8.71 -8.29
CA GLY A 285 9.20 8.02 -9.26
C GLY A 285 8.44 8.97 -10.19
N ARG A 286 7.99 10.14 -9.69
CA ARG A 286 7.41 11.19 -10.54
C ARG A 286 8.43 11.81 -11.50
N THR A 287 9.67 11.97 -11.05
CA THR A 287 10.76 12.53 -11.86
C THR A 287 11.19 11.54 -12.95
N ASP A 288 11.34 10.25 -12.61
CA ASP A 288 11.62 9.20 -13.59
C ASP A 288 10.51 9.12 -14.66
N ALA A 289 9.24 8.99 -14.24
CA ALA A 289 8.10 8.90 -15.15
C ALA A 289 7.85 10.16 -16.01
N MET A 290 8.47 11.29 -15.65
CA MET A 290 8.52 12.51 -16.46
C MET A 290 9.68 12.46 -17.47
N LEU A 291 10.88 12.05 -17.03
CA LEU A 291 12.08 12.03 -17.86
C LEU A 291 12.08 10.89 -18.89
N GLU A 292 11.52 9.73 -18.57
CA GLU A 292 11.38 8.59 -19.50
C GLU A 292 10.52 8.91 -20.73
N LYS A 293 9.63 9.92 -20.63
CA LYS A 293 8.80 10.39 -21.75
C LYS A 293 9.54 11.34 -22.70
N VAL A 294 10.77 11.74 -22.36
CA VAL A 294 11.59 12.68 -23.11
C VAL A 294 12.75 11.93 -23.74
N SER A 295 12.71 11.75 -25.06
CA SER A 295 13.67 10.93 -25.84
C SER A 295 15.15 11.34 -25.75
N LEU A 296 15.46 12.46 -25.11
CA LEU A 296 16.82 12.92 -24.82
C LEU A 296 17.44 12.20 -23.60
N PHE A 297 16.62 11.74 -22.66
CA PHE A 297 17.09 11.06 -21.45
C PHE A 297 17.06 9.55 -21.63
N LYS A 298 18.16 8.87 -21.26
CA LYS A 298 18.18 7.40 -21.16
C LYS A 298 17.31 6.92 -20.00
N PRO A 299 16.77 5.68 -20.04
CA PRO A 299 16.17 5.04 -18.87
C PRO A 299 17.07 5.09 -17.63
N HIS A 300 16.45 5.11 -16.45
CA HIS A 300 17.11 5.21 -15.14
C HIS A 300 18.03 6.44 -14.99
N PHE A 301 17.71 7.56 -15.65
CA PHE A 301 18.52 8.78 -15.57
C PHE A 301 18.69 9.30 -14.14
N THR A 302 17.65 9.27 -13.30
CA THR A 302 17.76 9.79 -11.93
C THR A 302 18.69 8.93 -11.07
N ASP A 303 18.63 7.61 -11.16
CA ASP A 303 19.54 6.69 -10.46
C ASP A 303 20.99 6.93 -10.88
N ARG A 304 21.25 7.06 -12.19
CA ARG A 304 22.60 7.36 -12.72
C ARG A 304 23.10 8.74 -12.29
N PHE A 305 22.21 9.72 -12.13
CA PHE A 305 22.55 11.07 -11.65
C PHE A 305 22.80 11.11 -10.13
N MET A 306 21.92 10.48 -9.34
CA MET A 306 22.07 10.31 -7.88
C MET A 306 23.33 9.53 -7.54
N GLN A 307 23.64 8.47 -8.29
CA GLN A 307 24.89 7.72 -8.16
C GLN A 307 26.12 8.60 -8.38
N LYS A 308 26.10 9.49 -9.38
CA LYS A 308 27.18 10.47 -9.62
C LYS A 308 27.31 11.47 -8.47
N LEU A 309 26.21 11.99 -7.94
CA LEU A 309 26.24 12.87 -6.76
C LEU A 309 26.73 12.15 -5.49
N GLY A 310 26.44 10.86 -5.34
CA GLY A 310 26.92 10.03 -4.22
C GLY A 310 28.44 10.00 -4.07
N HIS A 311 29.20 10.20 -5.16
CA HIS A 311 30.66 10.29 -5.15
C HIS A 311 31.19 11.61 -4.56
N VAL A 312 30.36 12.66 -4.44
CA VAL A 312 30.77 13.96 -3.86
C VAL A 312 30.78 13.92 -2.32
N PHE A 313 29.95 13.07 -1.72
CA PHE A 313 29.91 12.89 -0.27
C PHE A 313 31.12 12.08 0.24
N PRO A 314 31.62 12.32 1.47
CA PRO A 314 32.68 11.52 2.07
C PRO A 314 32.28 10.04 2.28
N ALA A 315 33.23 9.22 2.73
CA ALA A 315 32.92 7.87 3.20
C ALA A 315 31.95 7.94 4.40
N HIS A 316 30.96 7.05 4.44
CA HIS A 316 29.85 7.09 5.40
C HIS A 316 29.94 5.98 6.46
N LEU A 317 30.63 4.88 6.13
CA LEU A 317 30.84 3.73 7.02
C LEU A 317 32.02 3.98 7.98
N PRO A 318 31.93 3.51 9.25
CA PRO A 318 33.03 3.53 10.21
C PRO A 318 34.29 2.80 9.72
N GLU A 319 35.47 3.31 10.09
CA GLU A 319 36.75 2.72 9.65
C GLU A 319 36.97 1.28 10.14
N ARG A 320 36.44 0.90 11.31
CA ARG A 320 36.52 -0.49 11.79
C ARG A 320 35.69 -1.45 10.93
N MET A 321 34.54 -1.02 10.40
CA MET A 321 33.77 -1.85 9.46
C MET A 321 34.54 -2.09 8.15
N LYS A 322 35.18 -1.06 7.59
CA LYS A 322 36.04 -1.20 6.40
C LYS A 322 37.25 -2.10 6.67
N THR A 323 37.91 -1.91 7.81
CA THR A 323 39.04 -2.75 8.25
C THR A 323 38.62 -4.22 8.39
N TRP A 324 37.39 -4.50 8.85
CA TRP A 324 36.85 -5.86 8.90
C TRP A 324 36.56 -6.41 7.49
N ARG A 325 35.97 -5.61 6.59
CA ARG A 325 35.72 -5.99 5.19
C ARG A 325 37.00 -6.35 4.43
N ASP A 326 38.08 -5.62 4.68
CA ASP A 326 39.38 -5.88 4.03
C ASP A 326 40.06 -7.13 4.58
N LYS A 327 39.78 -7.53 5.83
CA LYS A 327 40.31 -8.73 6.48
C LYS A 327 39.48 -10.00 6.21
N TYR A 328 38.15 -9.87 6.17
CA TYR A 328 37.21 -10.97 6.28
C TYR A 328 36.17 -10.95 5.16
N GLU A 329 35.70 -12.12 4.75
CA GLU A 329 34.72 -12.28 3.66
C GLU A 329 33.29 -12.46 4.17
N HIS A 330 33.13 -13.11 5.31
CA HIS A 330 31.84 -13.40 5.94
C HIS A 330 31.67 -12.55 7.19
N HIS A 331 30.63 -11.71 7.21
CA HIS A 331 30.35 -10.79 8.30
C HIS A 331 29.05 -11.20 9.01
N LEU A 332 29.04 -11.20 10.35
CA LEU A 332 27.87 -11.45 11.17
C LEU A 332 27.65 -10.30 12.17
N LEU A 333 26.50 -9.65 12.08
CA LEU A 333 26.06 -8.59 13.00
C LEU A 333 25.20 -9.21 14.10
N LEU A 334 25.83 -9.63 15.19
CA LEU A 334 25.17 -10.25 16.32
C LEU A 334 24.71 -9.19 17.32
N LYS A 335 23.41 -8.92 17.39
CA LYS A 335 22.82 -8.01 18.38
C LYS A 335 22.30 -8.80 19.57
N MET A 336 22.90 -8.58 20.73
CA MET A 336 22.46 -9.14 22.01
C MET A 336 21.76 -8.07 22.86
N ALA A 337 20.97 -8.52 23.83
CA ALA A 337 20.29 -7.67 24.80
C ALA A 337 20.30 -8.29 26.19
N GLY A 338 20.12 -7.45 27.21
CA GLY A 338 20.16 -7.87 28.61
C GLY A 338 21.45 -8.63 28.92
N ASP A 339 21.35 -9.66 29.76
CA ASP A 339 22.51 -10.43 30.25
C ASP A 339 23.13 -11.34 29.16
N GLY A 340 22.45 -11.50 28.02
CA GLY A 340 23.02 -12.09 26.81
C GLY A 340 24.20 -11.31 26.23
N ILE A 341 24.41 -10.06 26.64
CA ILE A 341 25.55 -9.23 26.23
C ILE A 341 26.84 -9.75 26.89
N GLU A 342 26.83 -9.97 28.20
CA GLU A 342 27.96 -10.55 28.93
C GLU A 342 28.22 -12.01 28.52
N GLU A 343 27.14 -12.78 28.28
CA GLU A 343 27.21 -14.16 27.79
C GLU A 343 27.95 -14.24 26.45
N ALA A 344 27.53 -13.45 25.46
CA ALA A 344 28.18 -13.38 24.15
C ALA A 344 29.60 -12.81 24.22
N GLN A 345 29.83 -11.70 24.94
CA GLN A 345 31.15 -11.08 25.05
C GLN A 345 32.17 -12.07 25.63
N ARG A 346 31.82 -12.80 26.69
CA ARG A 346 32.70 -13.81 27.30
C ARG A 346 33.00 -14.95 26.33
N TRP A 347 31.96 -15.54 25.74
CA TRP A 347 32.11 -16.70 24.88
C TRP A 347 32.88 -16.38 23.59
N LEU A 348 32.56 -15.26 22.91
CA LEU A 348 33.27 -14.83 21.71
C LEU A 348 34.76 -14.53 22.01
N THR A 349 35.08 -13.94 23.17
CA THR A 349 36.46 -13.70 23.60
C THR A 349 37.24 -15.00 23.88
N GLU A 350 36.58 -16.08 24.26
CA GLU A 350 37.21 -17.41 24.42
C GLU A 350 37.34 -18.13 23.07
N TYR A 351 36.27 -18.15 22.29
CA TYR A 351 36.18 -18.84 21.00
C TYR A 351 37.20 -18.32 19.97
N PHE A 352 37.32 -16.99 19.81
CA PHE A 352 38.28 -16.38 18.89
C PHE A 352 39.75 -16.40 19.36
N GLN A 353 40.08 -17.07 20.47
CA GLN A 353 41.47 -17.44 20.77
C GLN A 353 41.97 -18.63 19.92
N GLN A 354 41.04 -19.39 19.32
CA GLN A 354 41.33 -20.62 18.57
C GLN A 354 40.75 -20.60 17.15
N ALA A 355 39.54 -20.04 16.97
CA ALA A 355 38.88 -19.93 15.67
C ALA A 355 39.57 -18.88 14.76
N GLU A 356 39.47 -19.06 13.43
CA GLU A 356 39.82 -18.01 12.48
C GLU A 356 38.76 -16.91 12.49
N GLY A 357 39.19 -15.66 12.37
CA GLY A 357 38.31 -14.50 12.41
C GLY A 357 38.70 -13.56 13.55
N ASP A 358 37.85 -12.56 13.78
CA ASP A 358 37.89 -11.67 14.94
C ASP A 358 36.55 -10.95 15.08
N PHE A 359 36.25 -10.42 16.26
CA PHE A 359 35.04 -9.66 16.51
C PHE A 359 35.32 -8.37 17.28
N PHE A 360 34.34 -7.46 17.25
CA PHE A 360 34.34 -6.34 18.16
C PHE A 360 32.97 -5.96 18.68
N ALA A 361 32.91 -5.53 19.94
CA ALA A 361 31.80 -4.74 20.44
C ALA A 361 31.78 -3.38 19.73
N CYS A 362 30.68 -3.10 19.03
CA CYS A 362 30.41 -1.81 18.40
C CYS A 362 30.16 -0.70 19.42
N THR A 363 30.60 0.50 19.11
CA THR A 363 29.98 1.72 19.64
C THR A 363 28.51 1.82 19.18
N PRO A 364 27.66 2.62 19.84
CA PRO A 364 26.27 2.83 19.39
C PRO A 364 26.16 3.32 17.95
N GLU A 365 27.10 4.15 17.48
CA GLU A 365 27.16 4.62 16.09
C GLU A 365 27.51 3.48 15.13
N GLU A 366 28.56 2.69 15.42
CA GLU A 366 28.93 1.52 14.59
C GLU A 366 27.79 0.51 14.51
N GLY A 367 27.12 0.21 15.64
CA GLY A 367 26.01 -0.73 15.67
C GLY A 367 24.81 -0.26 14.82
N SER A 368 24.45 1.01 14.93
CA SER A 368 23.39 1.63 14.10
C SER A 368 23.75 1.58 12.61
N LYS A 369 24.96 2.00 12.26
CA LYS A 369 25.43 2.06 10.86
C LYS A 369 25.62 0.68 10.24
N ALA A 370 26.05 -0.32 11.01
CA ALA A 370 26.16 -1.69 10.52
C ALA A 370 24.80 -2.27 10.11
N PHE A 371 23.77 -2.10 10.95
CA PHE A 371 22.41 -2.53 10.61
C PHE A 371 21.83 -1.73 9.44
N LEU A 372 22.04 -0.41 9.39
CA LEU A 372 21.58 0.40 8.26
C LEU A 372 22.22 -0.01 6.92
N HIS A 373 23.51 -0.33 6.93
CA HIS A 373 24.23 -0.83 5.76
C HIS A 373 23.70 -2.19 5.30
N ARG A 374 23.46 -3.12 6.23
CA ARG A 374 22.83 -4.43 5.98
C ARG A 374 21.41 -4.31 5.41
N PHE A 375 20.62 -3.31 5.81
CA PHE A 375 19.28 -3.07 5.25
C PHE A 375 19.32 -2.36 3.88
N ALA A 376 20.33 -1.55 3.61
CA ALA A 376 20.52 -0.91 2.30
C ALA A 376 20.89 -1.90 1.17
N ALA A 377 21.32 -3.12 1.50
CA ALA A 377 21.74 -4.17 0.57
C ALA A 377 20.78 -4.40 -0.61
N ALA A 378 19.52 -4.72 -0.35
CA ALA A 378 18.53 -5.04 -1.39
C ALA A 378 18.31 -3.86 -2.37
N GLY A 379 18.21 -2.64 -1.84
CA GLY A 379 18.08 -1.43 -2.66
C GLY A 379 19.34 -1.13 -3.49
N ALA A 380 20.53 -1.48 -2.98
CA ALA A 380 21.79 -1.31 -3.68
C ALA A 380 21.95 -2.30 -4.85
N ALA A 381 21.50 -3.54 -4.70
CA ALA A 381 21.46 -4.53 -5.78
C ALA A 381 20.55 -4.05 -6.92
N ILE A 382 19.31 -3.63 -6.61
CA ILE A 382 18.36 -3.05 -7.58
C ILE A 382 18.99 -1.87 -8.33
N ARG A 383 19.67 -0.95 -7.62
CA ARG A 383 20.32 0.17 -8.30
C ARG A 383 21.52 -0.26 -9.14
N TYR A 384 22.31 -1.24 -8.71
CA TYR A 384 23.39 -1.75 -9.54
C TYR A 384 22.84 -2.18 -10.90
N GLN A 385 21.75 -2.96 -10.92
CA GLN A 385 21.12 -3.41 -12.17
C GLN A 385 20.64 -2.21 -13.00
N ALA A 386 19.92 -1.25 -12.41
CA ALA A 386 19.43 -0.06 -13.11
C ALA A 386 20.55 0.82 -13.71
N VAL A 387 21.71 0.89 -13.04
CA VAL A 387 22.88 1.66 -13.52
C VAL A 387 23.59 0.97 -14.69
N HIS A 388 23.59 -0.37 -14.73
CA HIS A 388 24.26 -1.20 -15.75
C HIS A 388 23.26 -2.00 -16.61
N ALA A 389 22.02 -1.54 -16.80
CA ALA A 389 20.97 -2.28 -17.51
C ALA A 389 21.32 -2.63 -18.97
N ASP A 390 22.26 -1.89 -19.58
CA ASP A 390 22.85 -2.17 -20.90
C ASP A 390 23.85 -3.37 -20.88
N GLU A 391 24.31 -3.81 -19.69
CA GLU A 391 25.42 -4.75 -19.46
C GLU A 391 25.02 -6.05 -18.72
N VAL A 392 23.87 -6.04 -18.02
CA VAL A 392 23.35 -7.17 -17.22
C VAL A 392 21.86 -7.42 -17.49
N GLU A 393 21.36 -8.61 -17.13
CA GLU A 393 19.91 -8.87 -17.11
C GLU A 393 19.27 -8.44 -15.79
N ASP A 394 17.96 -8.67 -15.65
CA ASP A 394 17.24 -8.49 -14.40
C ASP A 394 17.81 -9.37 -13.28
N ILE A 395 17.66 -8.91 -12.03
CA ILE A 395 18.19 -9.59 -10.85
C ILE A 395 17.43 -10.89 -10.65
N LEU A 396 18.16 -12.00 -10.66
CA LEU A 396 17.64 -13.28 -10.21
C LEU A 396 17.76 -13.29 -8.69
N ALA A 397 16.67 -13.03 -7.97
CA ALA A 397 16.62 -13.04 -6.51
C ALA A 397 16.03 -14.36 -6.01
N LEU A 398 16.75 -15.05 -5.11
CA LEU A 398 16.26 -16.22 -4.38
C LEU A 398 16.12 -15.90 -2.89
N ASP A 399 15.00 -16.33 -2.31
CA ASP A 399 14.65 -16.16 -0.90
C ASP A 399 14.50 -17.54 -0.27
N ILE A 400 15.49 -17.98 0.51
CA ILE A 400 15.65 -19.40 0.89
C ILE A 400 15.70 -19.58 2.41
N ALA A 401 15.15 -20.69 2.88
CA ALA A 401 15.26 -21.15 4.25
C ALA A 401 15.96 -22.52 4.25
N LEU A 402 17.17 -22.58 4.80
CA LEU A 402 17.93 -23.81 4.94
C LEU A 402 17.42 -24.63 6.13
N ARG A 403 17.67 -25.94 6.10
CA ARG A 403 17.37 -26.85 7.22
C ARG A 403 18.09 -26.38 8.48
N ARG A 404 17.49 -26.54 9.66
CA ARG A 404 18.09 -26.08 10.92
C ARG A 404 19.41 -26.80 11.24
N ASN A 405 19.55 -28.03 10.80
CA ASN A 405 20.75 -28.87 10.88
C ASN A 405 21.73 -28.77 9.70
N ASP A 406 21.51 -27.89 8.73
CA ASP A 406 22.45 -27.69 7.63
C ASP A 406 23.80 -27.16 8.17
N THR A 407 24.92 -27.71 7.71
CA THR A 407 26.28 -27.31 8.15
C THR A 407 27.07 -26.58 7.06
N GLU A 408 26.60 -26.62 5.81
CA GLU A 408 27.30 -26.13 4.62
C GLU A 408 26.63 -24.86 4.07
N TRP A 409 26.09 -24.01 4.94
CA TRP A 409 25.15 -22.92 4.61
C TRP A 409 25.59 -22.03 3.42
N PHE A 410 26.89 -21.76 3.28
CA PHE A 410 27.44 -20.97 2.18
C PHE A 410 27.44 -21.76 0.87
N GLU A 411 27.03 -21.12 -0.23
CA GLU A 411 26.77 -21.80 -1.49
C GLU A 411 28.03 -22.00 -2.35
N HIS A 412 28.14 -23.19 -2.94
CA HIS A 412 29.12 -23.49 -3.99
C HIS A 412 28.38 -23.91 -5.27
N LEU A 413 28.16 -22.94 -6.16
CA LEU A 413 27.49 -23.18 -7.44
C LEU A 413 28.36 -24.00 -8.41
N PRO A 414 27.77 -24.89 -9.22
CA PRO A 414 28.46 -25.55 -10.33
C PRO A 414 29.08 -24.53 -11.31
N PRO A 415 30.28 -24.79 -11.88
CA PRO A 415 30.97 -23.84 -12.77
C PRO A 415 30.15 -23.38 -13.98
N GLU A 416 29.27 -24.25 -14.51
CA GLU A 416 28.36 -23.95 -15.60
C GLU A 416 27.23 -22.98 -15.21
N ILE A 417 26.92 -22.83 -13.92
CA ILE A 417 26.03 -21.79 -13.39
C ILE A 417 26.85 -20.55 -13.05
N ASP A 418 27.95 -20.69 -12.29
CA ASP A 418 28.74 -19.55 -11.79
C ASP A 418 29.32 -18.68 -12.93
N SER A 419 29.74 -19.30 -14.04
CA SER A 419 30.22 -18.59 -15.23
C SER A 419 29.17 -17.68 -15.89
N GLN A 420 27.87 -17.90 -15.66
CA GLN A 420 26.78 -17.06 -16.17
C GLN A 420 26.52 -15.81 -15.31
N LEU A 421 27.19 -15.67 -14.17
CA LEU A 421 26.97 -14.61 -13.19
C LEU A 421 28.07 -13.55 -13.23
N VAL A 422 27.71 -12.31 -12.88
CA VAL A 422 28.62 -11.17 -12.67
C VAL A 422 28.93 -11.01 -11.18
N HIS A 423 27.91 -11.10 -10.32
CA HIS A 423 28.02 -11.00 -8.87
C HIS A 423 27.08 -11.98 -8.17
N LYS A 424 27.48 -12.45 -6.99
CA LYS A 424 26.71 -13.31 -6.08
C LYS A 424 26.54 -12.58 -4.75
N LEU A 425 25.35 -12.03 -4.49
CA LEU A 425 25.13 -11.09 -3.41
C LEU A 425 24.38 -11.79 -2.27
N TYR A 426 25.13 -12.30 -1.28
CA TYR A 426 24.59 -13.10 -0.18
C TYR A 426 24.46 -12.32 1.12
N TYR A 427 23.25 -12.30 1.70
CA TYR A 427 22.95 -11.67 2.97
C TYR A 427 21.70 -12.32 3.60
N GLY A 428 21.45 -12.15 4.90
CA GLY A 428 20.27 -12.79 5.50
C GLY A 428 20.17 -12.76 7.01
N HIS A 429 19.19 -13.51 7.52
CA HIS A 429 18.88 -13.70 8.93
C HIS A 429 19.52 -15.01 9.41
N PHE A 430 20.78 -14.91 9.81
CA PHE A 430 21.70 -16.04 9.93
C PHE A 430 21.23 -17.08 10.96
N MET A 431 20.81 -16.64 12.15
CA MET A 431 20.34 -17.54 13.22
C MET A 431 19.12 -18.36 12.77
N CYS A 432 18.26 -17.76 11.93
CA CYS A 432 17.07 -18.38 11.37
C CYS A 432 17.36 -19.28 10.17
N HIS A 433 18.60 -19.32 9.67
CA HIS A 433 18.99 -19.99 8.43
C HIS A 433 18.22 -19.49 7.19
N VAL A 434 17.83 -18.22 7.20
CA VAL A 434 17.16 -17.56 6.07
C VAL A 434 18.13 -16.65 5.34
N PHE A 435 18.25 -16.83 4.03
CA PHE A 435 19.19 -16.11 3.18
C PHE A 435 18.47 -15.55 1.95
N HIS A 436 18.84 -14.32 1.61
CA HIS A 436 18.55 -13.72 0.32
C HIS A 436 19.81 -13.85 -0.53
N GLN A 437 19.65 -14.39 -1.73
CA GLN A 437 20.72 -14.62 -2.68
C GLN A 437 20.35 -13.87 -3.97
N ASP A 438 20.89 -12.66 -4.13
CA ASP A 438 20.66 -11.84 -5.31
C ASP A 438 21.79 -12.07 -6.32
N TYR A 439 21.45 -12.54 -7.51
CA TYR A 439 22.42 -12.84 -8.55
C TYR A 439 22.30 -11.83 -9.69
N ILE A 440 23.41 -11.17 -9.99
CA ILE A 440 23.52 -10.28 -11.15
C ILE A 440 23.91 -11.14 -12.36
N VAL A 441 22.97 -11.34 -13.28
CA VAL A 441 23.10 -12.25 -14.42
C VAL A 441 23.72 -11.54 -15.63
N ARG A 442 24.66 -12.20 -16.35
CA ARG A 442 25.30 -11.64 -17.56
C ARG A 442 24.28 -11.42 -18.69
N LYS A 443 24.43 -10.33 -19.45
CA LYS A 443 23.57 -10.05 -20.62
C LYS A 443 23.53 -11.23 -21.61
N GLY A 444 22.34 -11.53 -22.11
CA GLY A 444 22.06 -12.62 -23.05
C GLY A 444 21.83 -14.00 -22.40
N VAL A 445 22.01 -14.14 -21.09
CA VAL A 445 21.68 -15.38 -20.36
C VAL A 445 20.18 -15.45 -20.11
N ASN A 446 19.59 -16.64 -20.29
CA ASN A 446 18.19 -16.88 -19.92
C ASN A 446 18.07 -17.03 -18.39
N ALA A 447 17.82 -15.91 -17.70
CA ALA A 447 17.65 -15.86 -16.25
C ALA A 447 16.54 -16.79 -15.72
N HIS A 448 15.46 -17.02 -16.48
CA HIS A 448 14.40 -17.95 -16.08
C HIS A 448 14.91 -19.40 -16.06
N ALA A 449 15.58 -19.84 -17.13
CA ALA A 449 16.18 -21.18 -17.19
C ALA A 449 17.33 -21.36 -16.17
N LEU A 450 18.05 -20.29 -15.83
CA LEU A 450 19.03 -20.28 -14.76
C LEU A 450 18.38 -20.44 -13.37
N LYS A 451 17.26 -19.75 -13.13
CA LYS A 451 16.50 -19.83 -11.89
C LYS A 451 16.02 -21.25 -11.62
N GLU A 452 15.36 -21.89 -12.59
CA GLU A 452 14.83 -23.25 -12.40
C GLU A 452 15.95 -24.25 -12.05
N LYS A 453 17.15 -24.14 -12.65
CA LYS A 453 18.33 -24.94 -12.24
C LYS A 453 18.78 -24.68 -10.81
N MET A 454 18.79 -23.43 -10.35
CA MET A 454 19.12 -23.10 -8.95
C MET A 454 18.07 -23.64 -7.98
N LEU A 455 16.79 -23.60 -8.35
CA LEU A 455 15.70 -24.19 -7.56
C LEU A 455 15.84 -25.72 -7.43
N GLU A 456 16.32 -26.41 -8.48
CA GLU A 456 16.65 -27.85 -8.41
C GLU A 456 17.76 -28.14 -7.39
N LEU A 457 18.82 -27.33 -7.34
CA LEU A 457 19.91 -27.46 -6.35
C LEU A 457 19.39 -27.26 -4.92
N LEU A 458 18.59 -26.21 -4.70
CA LEU A 458 17.99 -25.92 -3.39
C LEU A 458 17.04 -27.04 -2.93
N LYS A 459 16.26 -27.60 -3.86
CA LYS A 459 15.38 -28.75 -3.60
C LYS A 459 16.17 -30.01 -3.25
N ALA A 460 17.26 -30.30 -3.96
CA ALA A 460 18.15 -31.42 -3.65
C ALA A 460 18.81 -31.27 -2.26
N ARG A 461 19.05 -30.03 -1.83
CA ARG A 461 19.58 -29.67 -0.50
C ARG A 461 18.53 -29.73 0.62
N GLY A 462 17.25 -29.87 0.30
CA GLY A 462 16.14 -29.82 1.27
C GLY A 462 15.85 -28.42 1.83
N ALA A 463 16.29 -27.36 1.14
CA ALA A 463 15.91 -25.99 1.47
C ALA A 463 14.45 -25.72 1.05
N GLN A 464 13.76 -24.83 1.77
CA GLN A 464 12.44 -24.34 1.41
C GLN A 464 12.55 -22.93 0.80
N TYR A 465 11.62 -22.61 -0.10
CA TYR A 465 11.48 -21.28 -0.69
C TYR A 465 10.03 -21.03 -1.12
N PRO A 466 9.54 -19.78 -1.05
CA PRO A 466 10.17 -18.63 -0.40
C PRO A 466 10.17 -18.72 1.14
N ALA A 467 11.07 -17.96 1.77
CA ALA A 467 11.33 -18.00 3.20
C ALA A 467 10.54 -16.93 3.99
N GLU A 468 10.41 -15.73 3.42
CA GLU A 468 9.63 -14.63 3.97
C GLU A 468 8.92 -13.77 2.92
N HIS A 469 9.38 -13.75 1.66
CA HIS A 469 8.81 -12.88 0.62
C HIS A 469 7.54 -13.40 -0.06
N ASN A 470 7.07 -14.61 0.30
CA ASN A 470 5.87 -15.28 -0.24
C ASN A 470 5.98 -15.63 -1.74
N VAL A 471 5.17 -16.57 -2.23
CA VAL A 471 5.30 -17.14 -3.58
C VAL A 471 5.07 -16.12 -4.71
N GLY A 472 4.16 -15.16 -4.47
CA GLY A 472 3.77 -14.16 -5.45
C GLY A 472 3.45 -14.78 -6.81
N HIS A 473 4.04 -14.28 -7.90
CA HIS A 473 3.99 -14.95 -9.21
C HIS A 473 5.35 -15.56 -9.63
N LEU A 474 6.41 -15.35 -8.84
CA LEU A 474 7.77 -15.81 -9.15
C LEU A 474 8.04 -17.28 -8.78
N TYR A 475 7.21 -17.89 -7.93
CA TYR A 475 7.37 -19.26 -7.42
C TYR A 475 6.08 -20.05 -7.55
N GLU A 476 6.20 -21.36 -7.73
CA GLU A 476 5.05 -22.28 -7.67
C GLU A 476 4.64 -22.50 -6.21
N ALA A 477 3.34 -22.42 -5.91
CA ALA A 477 2.86 -22.69 -4.56
C ALA A 477 2.85 -24.20 -4.28
N PRO A 478 3.37 -24.66 -3.13
CA PRO A 478 3.17 -26.01 -2.65
C PRO A 478 1.67 -26.34 -2.49
N GLU A 479 1.31 -27.62 -2.56
CA GLU A 479 -0.11 -28.05 -2.55
C GLU A 479 -0.86 -27.55 -1.30
N SER A 480 -0.24 -27.59 -0.12
CA SER A 480 -0.80 -27.05 1.12
C SER A 480 -1.20 -25.58 1.00
N LEU A 481 -0.33 -24.77 0.39
CA LEU A 481 -0.55 -23.34 0.18
C LEU A 481 -1.61 -23.08 -0.90
N GLN A 482 -1.65 -23.89 -1.97
CA GLN A 482 -2.74 -23.83 -2.96
C GLN A 482 -4.10 -24.18 -2.33
N GLN A 483 -4.15 -25.21 -1.49
CA GLN A 483 -5.36 -25.59 -0.75
C GLN A 483 -5.81 -24.47 0.19
N PHE A 484 -4.89 -23.86 0.95
CA PHE A 484 -5.18 -22.72 1.82
C PHE A 484 -5.72 -21.50 1.05
N TYR A 485 -5.07 -21.12 -0.06
CA TYR A 485 -5.56 -20.05 -0.94
C TYR A 485 -6.95 -20.33 -1.50
N ARG A 486 -7.25 -21.59 -1.83
CA ARG A 486 -8.55 -22.02 -2.37
C ARG A 486 -9.64 -22.13 -1.30
N GLN A 487 -9.28 -22.39 -0.05
CA GLN A 487 -10.20 -22.31 1.09
C GLN A 487 -10.56 -20.85 1.40
N ASN A 488 -9.57 -19.95 1.34
CA ASN A 488 -9.78 -18.51 1.51
C ASN A 488 -10.58 -17.87 0.35
N ASP A 489 -10.26 -18.20 -0.90
CA ASP A 489 -10.96 -17.67 -2.09
C ASP A 489 -11.41 -18.80 -3.04
N PRO A 490 -12.49 -19.52 -2.72
CA PRO A 490 -13.02 -20.60 -3.57
C PRO A 490 -13.44 -20.13 -4.97
N THR A 491 -13.68 -18.83 -5.18
CA THR A 491 -14.07 -18.27 -6.48
C THR A 491 -12.90 -17.82 -7.35
N ASN A 492 -11.69 -17.75 -6.79
CA ASN A 492 -10.52 -17.13 -7.42
C ASN A 492 -10.82 -15.70 -7.94
N SER A 493 -11.37 -14.85 -7.07
CA SER A 493 -11.69 -13.45 -7.36
C SER A 493 -10.83 -12.46 -6.56
N MET A 494 -10.00 -12.93 -5.64
CA MET A 494 -9.08 -12.14 -4.83
C MET A 494 -7.65 -12.57 -5.16
N ASN A 495 -6.81 -11.62 -5.57
CA ASN A 495 -5.43 -11.84 -6.04
C ASN A 495 -5.20 -13.15 -6.85
N PRO A 496 -5.82 -13.36 -8.04
CA PRO A 496 -5.74 -14.62 -8.79
C PRO A 496 -4.36 -14.88 -9.39
N GLY A 497 -4.01 -16.16 -9.56
CA GLY A 497 -2.75 -16.59 -10.17
C GLY A 497 -1.51 -16.58 -9.28
N ILE A 498 -1.65 -16.22 -7.99
CA ILE A 498 -0.58 -16.32 -7.00
C ILE A 498 -0.14 -17.79 -6.86
N GLY A 499 1.18 -18.02 -6.77
CA GLY A 499 1.77 -19.35 -6.71
C GLY A 499 1.84 -20.07 -8.05
N LYS A 500 1.89 -19.34 -9.18
CA LYS A 500 1.73 -19.86 -10.55
C LYS A 500 0.41 -20.66 -10.75
N THR A 501 -0.62 -20.40 -9.94
CA THR A 501 -1.94 -21.05 -10.04
C THR A 501 -2.78 -20.43 -11.17
N SER A 502 -4.00 -20.93 -11.39
CA SER A 502 -4.94 -20.36 -12.35
C SER A 502 -5.26 -18.89 -12.04
N LYS A 503 -5.36 -18.05 -13.10
CA LYS A 503 -5.88 -16.67 -13.03
C LYS A 503 -7.40 -16.58 -13.27
N GLN A 504 -8.04 -17.69 -13.67
CA GLN A 504 -9.45 -17.72 -14.07
C GLN A 504 -10.38 -17.92 -12.87
N LYS A 505 -11.62 -17.43 -12.98
CA LYS A 505 -12.70 -17.63 -12.01
C LYS A 505 -12.94 -19.12 -11.77
N TYR A 506 -13.29 -19.46 -10.53
CA TYR A 506 -13.41 -20.83 -10.03
C TYR A 506 -12.18 -21.69 -10.38
N TRP A 507 -10.99 -21.08 -10.36
CA TRP A 507 -9.71 -21.73 -10.63
C TRP A 507 -9.59 -22.30 -12.06
N GLY A 508 -10.45 -21.88 -13.00
CA GLY A 508 -10.54 -22.44 -14.36
C GLY A 508 -11.36 -23.72 -14.44
N GLU A 509 -11.97 -24.18 -13.35
CA GLU A 509 -12.86 -25.34 -13.36
C GLU A 509 -14.22 -24.98 -13.97
N ALA A 510 -14.77 -25.88 -14.78
CA ALA A 510 -16.12 -25.73 -15.31
C ALA A 510 -17.12 -25.66 -14.15
N ALA A 511 -17.69 -24.46 -13.93
CA ALA A 511 -18.59 -24.18 -12.82
C ALA A 511 -19.65 -25.29 -12.70
N ARG A 512 -19.64 -26.02 -11.57
CA ARG A 512 -20.60 -27.07 -11.28
C ARG A 512 -22.00 -26.45 -11.34
N ARG A 513 -22.72 -26.68 -12.45
CA ARG A 513 -24.11 -26.28 -12.62
C ARG A 513 -24.95 -26.99 -11.56
N GLN A 514 -25.11 -26.39 -10.38
CA GLN A 514 -26.15 -26.78 -9.47
C GLN A 514 -27.49 -26.60 -10.20
N PRO A 515 -28.32 -27.64 -10.33
CA PRO A 515 -29.60 -27.49 -11.01
C PRO A 515 -30.48 -26.57 -10.18
N LEU A 516 -30.92 -25.47 -10.79
CA LEU A 516 -31.89 -24.52 -10.23
C LEU A 516 -33.08 -25.30 -9.66
N ARG A 517 -33.13 -25.45 -8.32
CA ARG A 517 -34.29 -25.99 -7.62
C ARG A 517 -35.44 -25.02 -7.87
N ARG A 518 -36.38 -25.43 -8.74
CA ARG A 518 -37.66 -24.74 -8.94
C ARG A 518 -38.39 -24.65 -7.59
N ILE A 519 -38.30 -23.49 -6.94
CA ILE A 519 -39.19 -23.13 -5.84
C ILE A 519 -40.59 -22.99 -6.45
N ARG A 520 -41.42 -24.04 -6.31
CA ARG A 520 -42.86 -23.98 -6.60
C ARG A 520 -43.55 -23.14 -5.52
N ASN A 521 -43.50 -21.82 -5.66
CA ASN A 521 -44.40 -20.95 -4.90
C ASN A 521 -45.82 -21.13 -5.43
N ASN A 522 -46.62 -21.88 -4.67
CA ASN A 522 -47.99 -22.21 -5.00
C ASN A 522 -48.94 -21.36 -4.14
N ARG A 523 -49.28 -20.15 -4.60
CA ARG A 523 -50.51 -19.42 -4.22
C ARG A 523 -50.85 -18.37 -5.27
N ARG A 524 -52.10 -18.41 -5.73
CA ARG A 524 -52.69 -17.48 -6.69
C ARG A 524 -53.27 -16.26 -5.97
N GLN A 525 -53.13 -15.08 -6.58
CA GLN A 525 -54.19 -14.09 -6.87
C GLN A 525 -53.53 -12.98 -7.72
N ASP A 526 -53.93 -12.88 -8.98
CA ASP A 526 -54.68 -11.75 -9.57
C ASP A 526 -53.91 -10.40 -9.53
N TYR A 527 -53.71 -9.69 -10.63
CA TYR A 527 -54.63 -9.51 -11.77
C TYR A 527 -53.98 -9.58 -13.18
N SER A 528 -54.85 -9.79 -14.15
CA SER A 528 -54.78 -9.37 -15.57
C SER A 528 -54.02 -8.07 -15.87
N ALA A 529 -53.47 -7.82 -17.06
CA ALA A 529 -53.22 -8.66 -18.24
C ALA A 529 -52.40 -7.85 -19.26
N TRP A 530 -51.47 -8.47 -19.98
CA TRP A 530 -51.03 -8.00 -21.31
C TRP A 530 -50.83 -9.19 -22.23
N ARG A 531 -51.47 -9.16 -23.40
CA ARG A 531 -51.58 -10.29 -24.34
C ARG A 531 -50.78 -9.99 -25.61
N PHE A 532 -50.02 -10.99 -26.03
CA PHE A 532 -49.30 -11.15 -27.31
C PHE A 532 -50.03 -10.65 -28.57
N CYS A 533 -49.26 -10.12 -29.56
CA CYS A 533 -49.11 -10.61 -30.97
C CYS A 533 -48.71 -9.48 -31.97
N ILE A 534 -47.57 -9.59 -32.69
CA ILE A 534 -47.37 -10.04 -34.11
C ILE A 534 -47.63 -8.95 -35.19
N THR A 535 -46.93 -8.77 -36.34
CA THR A 535 -45.55 -9.02 -36.89
C THR A 535 -45.51 -8.36 -38.32
N LEU A 536 -44.32 -8.17 -38.94
CA LEU A 536 -44.00 -8.19 -40.41
C LEU A 536 -43.49 -6.90 -41.11
N HIS A 537 -42.23 -6.95 -41.56
CA HIS A 537 -41.64 -6.69 -42.93
C HIS A 537 -40.14 -6.32 -42.74
N ALA A 538 -39.13 -7.01 -43.28
CA ALA A 538 -38.70 -7.15 -44.69
C ALA A 538 -38.40 -5.79 -45.36
N GLY A 539 -37.22 -5.50 -45.95
CA GLY A 539 -35.97 -6.25 -46.12
C GLY A 539 -34.92 -5.40 -46.89
N GLU A 540 -33.85 -6.04 -47.41
CA GLU A 540 -32.82 -5.49 -48.31
C GLU A 540 -31.65 -4.64 -47.72
N CYS A 541 -30.67 -4.36 -48.59
CA CYS A 541 -29.24 -4.28 -48.30
C CYS A 541 -28.61 -3.05 -48.99
N PHE A 542 -27.62 -2.37 -48.38
CA PHE A 542 -26.33 -2.00 -49.02
C PHE A 542 -25.36 -1.28 -48.05
N SER A 543 -24.12 -1.16 -48.51
CA SER A 543 -22.93 -0.62 -47.81
C SER A 543 -23.03 0.81 -47.24
N GLY A 544 -22.42 1.07 -46.07
CA GLY A 544 -22.18 2.44 -45.58
C GLY A 544 -21.28 2.52 -44.35
N ARG A 545 -20.20 3.32 -44.45
CA ARG A 545 -19.17 3.56 -43.41
C ARG A 545 -19.76 3.90 -42.03
N PHE A 546 -19.30 3.24 -40.96
CA PHE A 546 -19.56 3.69 -39.60
C PHE A 546 -18.94 5.07 -39.35
N ARG A 547 -19.81 6.08 -39.16
CA ARG A 547 -19.49 7.29 -38.39
C ARG A 547 -20.23 7.19 -37.05
N SER A 548 -19.52 7.52 -35.97
CA SER A 548 -20.12 7.62 -34.63
C SER A 548 -21.26 8.64 -34.64
N ALA A 549 -22.48 8.18 -34.37
CA ALA A 549 -23.63 9.03 -34.11
C ALA A 549 -23.85 9.11 -32.60
N ALA A 550 -23.89 10.33 -32.06
CA ALA A 550 -24.18 10.56 -30.66
C ALA A 550 -25.61 10.11 -30.31
N MET A 551 -25.79 9.55 -29.11
CA MET A 551 -27.13 9.28 -28.58
C MET A 551 -27.87 10.59 -28.28
N PRO A 552 -29.21 10.62 -28.46
CA PRO A 552 -30.00 11.82 -28.21
C PRO A 552 -30.04 12.17 -26.72
N ALA A 553 -30.13 13.47 -26.41
CA ALA A 553 -30.31 13.94 -25.04
C ALA A 553 -31.70 13.55 -24.52
N GLU A 554 -31.74 12.85 -23.38
CA GLU A 554 -32.99 12.56 -22.66
C GLU A 554 -33.63 13.83 -22.09
N ALA A 555 -34.95 13.76 -21.90
CA ALA A 555 -35.79 14.85 -21.41
C ALA A 555 -35.37 15.36 -20.00
N PRO A 556 -35.72 16.61 -19.63
CA PRO A 556 -35.45 17.12 -18.28
C PRO A 556 -36.10 16.25 -17.21
N LEU A 557 -35.37 16.04 -16.10
CA LEU A 557 -35.87 15.32 -14.93
C LEU A 557 -37.11 16.04 -14.38
N LEU A 558 -38.17 15.28 -14.10
CA LEU A 558 -39.36 15.78 -13.43
C LEU A 558 -39.03 16.13 -11.97
N ASP A 559 -39.58 17.25 -11.50
CA ASP A 559 -39.16 18.02 -10.30
C ASP A 559 -39.27 17.31 -8.93
N SER A 560 -39.82 16.09 -8.86
CA SER A 560 -40.15 15.44 -7.56
C SER A 560 -38.98 14.80 -6.83
N ASP A 561 -37.91 14.43 -7.54
CA ASP A 561 -36.80 13.64 -7.00
C ASP A 561 -35.57 14.49 -6.60
N LEU A 562 -35.61 15.81 -6.84
CA LEU A 562 -34.49 16.75 -6.61
C LEU A 562 -34.76 17.64 -5.39
N GLU A 563 -33.99 17.45 -4.32
CA GLU A 563 -34.03 18.24 -3.10
C GLU A 563 -32.83 19.20 -3.03
N ILE A 564 -33.05 20.47 -2.66
CA ILE A 564 -31.98 21.43 -2.34
C ILE A 564 -32.03 21.77 -0.85
N ARG A 565 -30.93 21.54 -0.13
CA ARG A 565 -30.80 21.85 1.31
C ARG A 565 -29.41 22.40 1.65
N GLU A 566 -29.26 23.00 2.83
CA GLU A 566 -27.95 23.31 3.41
C GLU A 566 -27.11 22.04 3.62
N ALA A 567 -25.80 22.18 3.47
CA ALA A 567 -24.82 21.13 3.70
C ALA A 567 -24.64 20.86 5.21
N LEU A 568 -24.65 19.57 5.55
CA LEU A 568 -24.29 19.06 6.86
C LEU A 568 -22.78 18.75 6.89
N PRO A 569 -22.13 18.71 8.07
CA PRO A 569 -20.70 18.40 8.18
C PRO A 569 -20.27 17.08 7.50
N ASP A 570 -21.18 16.10 7.43
CA ASP A 570 -20.92 14.77 6.86
C ASP A 570 -21.03 14.75 5.33
N ASP A 571 -21.75 15.71 4.73
CA ASP A 571 -21.82 15.86 3.26
C ASP A 571 -20.43 16.17 2.65
N ALA A 572 -19.47 16.62 3.47
CA ALA A 572 -18.09 16.87 3.07
C ALA A 572 -17.45 15.69 2.32
N HIS A 573 -17.83 14.44 2.65
CA HIS A 573 -17.36 13.25 1.94
C HIS A 573 -17.84 13.22 0.48
N ALA A 574 -19.14 13.44 0.25
CA ALA A 574 -19.75 13.41 -1.08
C ALA A 574 -19.37 14.65 -1.90
N ILE A 575 -19.32 15.83 -1.26
CA ILE A 575 -18.87 17.09 -1.88
C ILE A 575 -17.42 16.96 -2.34
N ALA A 576 -16.52 16.42 -1.51
CA ALA A 576 -15.13 16.19 -1.89
C ALA A 576 -15.03 15.17 -3.04
N ALA A 577 -15.78 14.06 -3.00
CA ALA A 577 -15.79 13.06 -4.06
C ALA A 577 -16.25 13.62 -5.42
N LEU A 578 -17.34 14.41 -5.44
CA LEU A 578 -17.83 15.11 -6.63
C LEU A 578 -16.77 16.11 -7.16
N TYR A 579 -16.15 16.87 -6.26
CA TYR A 579 -15.16 17.87 -6.62
C TYR A 579 -13.84 17.28 -7.14
N VAL A 580 -13.43 16.09 -6.67
CA VAL A 580 -12.24 15.37 -7.19
C VAL A 580 -12.30 15.23 -8.70
N TRP A 581 -13.47 14.96 -9.29
CA TRP A 581 -13.58 14.86 -10.75
C TRP A 581 -13.33 16.20 -11.44
N HIS A 582 -13.87 17.30 -10.91
CA HIS A 582 -13.65 18.67 -11.42
C HIS A 582 -12.21 19.14 -11.26
N VAL A 583 -11.49 18.62 -10.26
CA VAL A 583 -10.06 18.87 -10.08
C VAL A 583 -9.21 18.03 -11.06
N LEU A 584 -9.43 16.72 -11.15
CA LEU A 584 -8.58 15.83 -11.94
C LEU A 584 -8.89 15.81 -13.45
N ASN A 585 -10.13 16.14 -13.84
CA ASN A 585 -10.61 16.04 -15.23
C ASN A 585 -11.28 17.33 -15.73
N GLY A 586 -11.79 18.18 -14.82
CA GLY A 586 -12.41 19.45 -15.14
C GLY A 586 -11.43 20.61 -15.36
N ARG A 587 -11.82 21.54 -16.25
CA ARG A 587 -11.06 22.77 -16.55
C ARG A 587 -11.55 24.01 -15.80
N ALA A 588 -12.69 23.89 -15.11
CA ALA A 588 -13.34 25.00 -14.42
C ALA A 588 -12.68 25.37 -13.08
N SER A 589 -12.12 24.38 -12.37
CA SER A 589 -11.35 24.60 -11.15
C SER A 589 -9.86 24.73 -11.47
N PHE A 590 -9.16 25.65 -10.79
CA PHE A 590 -7.70 25.79 -10.82
C PHE A 590 -6.97 25.04 -9.71
N GLU A 591 -7.67 24.29 -8.84
CA GLU A 591 -6.99 23.34 -7.96
C GLU A 591 -6.38 22.21 -8.81
N GLU A 592 -5.12 21.87 -8.54
CA GLU A 592 -4.39 20.77 -9.19
C GLU A 592 -4.39 19.48 -8.37
N ILE A 593 -4.53 19.61 -7.05
CA ILE A 593 -4.62 18.51 -6.09
C ILE A 593 -6.03 18.58 -5.48
N PRO A 594 -6.83 17.49 -5.53
CA PRO A 594 -8.15 17.51 -4.90
C PRO A 594 -8.03 17.72 -3.39
N PRO A 595 -8.86 18.60 -2.79
CA PRO A 595 -8.86 18.77 -1.35
C PRO A 595 -9.30 17.49 -0.65
N THR A 596 -8.69 17.23 0.50
CA THR A 596 -9.12 16.16 1.41
C THR A 596 -10.52 16.43 1.95
N VAL A 597 -11.15 15.38 2.49
CA VAL A 597 -12.46 15.52 3.15
C VAL A 597 -12.39 16.49 4.33
N ASP A 598 -11.29 16.50 5.07
CA ASP A 598 -11.13 17.40 6.23
C ASP A 598 -10.94 18.86 5.79
N GLU A 599 -10.23 19.11 4.68
CA GLU A 599 -10.17 20.44 4.06
C GLU A 599 -11.54 20.88 3.54
N MET A 600 -12.31 19.98 2.92
CA MET A 600 -13.67 20.30 2.46
C MET A 600 -14.61 20.58 3.64
N ARG A 601 -14.56 19.77 4.71
CA ARG A 601 -15.31 20.00 5.96
C ARG A 601 -14.93 21.34 6.58
N LYS A 602 -13.64 21.70 6.58
CA LYS A 602 -13.15 23.01 7.03
C LYS A 602 -13.66 24.15 6.16
N ARG A 603 -13.75 23.98 4.83
CA ARG A 603 -14.33 25.00 3.91
C ARG A 603 -15.82 25.21 4.20
N ILE A 604 -16.60 24.12 4.33
CA ILE A 604 -18.03 24.16 4.70
C ILE A 604 -18.21 24.89 6.04
N GLN A 605 -17.44 24.50 7.06
CA GLN A 605 -17.50 25.14 8.37
C GLN A 605 -17.12 26.64 8.29
N THR A 606 -16.06 26.99 7.55
CA THR A 606 -15.64 28.39 7.39
C THR A 606 -16.71 29.25 6.72
N VAL A 607 -17.40 28.73 5.69
CA VAL A 607 -18.52 29.43 5.03
C VAL A 607 -19.68 29.64 6.02
N ARG A 608 -20.03 28.59 6.78
CA ARG A 608 -21.08 28.62 7.80
C ARG A 608 -20.77 29.58 8.95
N ASP A 609 -19.52 29.62 9.42
CA ASP A 609 -19.05 30.53 10.49
C ASP A 609 -19.11 32.01 10.07
N ASN A 610 -19.04 32.28 8.76
CA ASN A 610 -19.22 33.61 8.18
C ASN A 610 -20.70 33.96 7.92
N GLY A 611 -21.65 33.09 8.29
CA GLY A 611 -23.08 33.31 8.07
C GLY A 611 -23.50 33.20 6.59
N LEU A 612 -22.72 32.49 5.78
CA LEU A 612 -22.96 32.32 4.34
C LEU A 612 -23.51 30.92 4.03
N PRO A 613 -24.36 30.78 2.99
CA PRO A 613 -24.97 29.50 2.62
C PRO A 613 -23.99 28.55 1.91
N TRP A 614 -24.12 27.26 2.20
CA TRP A 614 -23.51 26.17 1.42
C TRP A 614 -24.58 25.13 1.12
N LEU A 615 -25.04 25.06 -0.12
CA LEU A 615 -26.15 24.23 -0.54
C LEU A 615 -25.68 22.97 -1.27
N VAL A 616 -26.39 21.87 -1.06
CA VAL A 616 -26.26 20.62 -1.80
C VAL A 616 -27.56 20.28 -2.53
N ALA A 617 -27.42 19.67 -3.70
CA ALA A 617 -28.52 19.11 -4.48
C ALA A 617 -28.51 17.59 -4.33
N LEU A 618 -29.57 17.03 -3.78
CA LEU A 618 -29.76 15.59 -3.65
C LEU A 618 -30.73 15.12 -4.72
N TRP A 619 -30.34 14.10 -5.49
CA TRP A 619 -31.25 13.37 -6.36
C TRP A 619 -31.34 11.93 -5.87
N ARG A 620 -32.54 11.51 -5.48
CA ARG A 620 -32.78 10.17 -4.89
C ARG A 620 -31.87 9.83 -3.69
N GLY A 621 -31.59 10.83 -2.86
CA GLY A 621 -30.73 10.71 -1.67
C GLY A 621 -29.22 10.80 -1.93
N ALA A 622 -28.77 10.83 -3.18
CA ALA A 622 -27.35 11.04 -3.52
C ALA A 622 -27.07 12.52 -3.84
N ILE A 623 -25.96 13.08 -3.35
CA ILE A 623 -25.54 14.44 -3.71
C ILE A 623 -25.04 14.44 -5.16
N VAL A 624 -25.67 15.25 -6.00
CA VAL A 624 -25.40 15.38 -7.45
C VAL A 624 -24.95 16.79 -7.86
N GLY A 625 -24.74 17.66 -6.89
CA GLY A 625 -24.17 19.00 -7.08
C GLY A 625 -24.14 19.77 -5.77
N TYR A 626 -23.36 20.84 -5.74
CA TYR A 626 -23.32 21.78 -4.62
C TYR A 626 -22.97 23.19 -5.10
N CYS A 627 -23.35 24.20 -4.32
CA CYS A 627 -22.90 25.57 -4.51
C CYS A 627 -22.74 26.28 -3.16
N TYR A 628 -21.91 27.32 -3.11
CA TYR A 628 -21.70 28.09 -1.89
C TYR A 628 -21.32 29.54 -2.21
N ALA A 629 -21.43 30.41 -1.20
CA ALA A 629 -20.96 31.80 -1.28
C ALA A 629 -19.80 32.07 -0.31
N THR A 630 -18.85 32.90 -0.71
CA THR A 630 -17.75 33.43 0.11
C THR A 630 -17.64 34.95 -0.04
N PHE A 631 -16.91 35.62 0.86
CA PHE A 631 -16.57 37.03 0.67
C PHE A 631 -15.55 37.22 -0.47
N TYR A 632 -15.83 38.16 -1.38
CA TYR A 632 -14.92 38.51 -2.47
C TYR A 632 -13.71 39.30 -1.94
N ARG A 633 -12.65 38.57 -1.54
CA ARG A 633 -11.35 39.06 -1.04
C ARG A 633 -11.40 39.69 0.37
N PRO A 634 -10.32 39.59 1.16
CA PRO A 634 -10.33 39.92 2.60
C PRO A 634 -10.26 41.42 2.95
N ARG A 635 -10.36 42.35 1.98
CA ARG A 635 -10.25 43.79 2.28
C ARG A 635 -11.62 44.34 2.72
N PRO A 636 -11.73 45.11 3.82
CA PRO A 636 -13.02 45.56 4.37
C PRO A 636 -13.94 46.34 3.41
N ALA A 637 -13.39 46.92 2.33
CA ALA A 637 -14.16 47.59 1.29
C ALA A 637 -15.03 46.61 0.45
N TYR A 638 -14.67 45.33 0.38
CA TYR A 638 -15.42 44.30 -0.37
C TYR A 638 -16.46 43.55 0.48
N ARG A 639 -16.70 43.95 1.74
CA ARG A 639 -17.61 43.23 2.67
C ARG A 639 -19.07 43.07 2.18
N TYR A 640 -19.49 43.87 1.19
CA TYR A 640 -20.81 43.79 0.57
C TYR A 640 -20.80 43.05 -0.79
N THR A 641 -19.70 42.39 -1.13
CA THR A 641 -19.53 41.62 -2.37
C THR A 641 -19.24 40.17 -2.06
N LEU A 642 -20.05 39.28 -2.62
CA LEU A 642 -19.87 37.84 -2.54
C LEU A 642 -19.24 37.28 -3.82
N GLU A 643 -18.58 36.15 -3.69
CA GLU A 643 -18.15 35.27 -4.76
C GLU A 643 -18.92 33.95 -4.63
N GLU A 644 -19.54 33.49 -5.72
CA GLU A 644 -20.20 32.18 -5.77
C GLU A 644 -19.26 31.11 -6.32
N SER A 645 -19.60 29.85 -6.05
CA SER A 645 -19.00 28.70 -6.73
C SER A 645 -20.03 27.58 -6.84
N ILE A 646 -20.12 26.96 -8.01
CA ILE A 646 -21.10 25.92 -8.32
C ILE A 646 -20.51 24.75 -9.10
N TYR A 647 -20.79 23.53 -8.63
CA TYR A 647 -20.35 22.28 -9.24
C TYR A 647 -21.51 21.28 -9.31
N VAL A 648 -21.57 20.53 -10.41
CA VAL A 648 -22.59 19.50 -10.69
C VAL A 648 -21.87 18.21 -11.07
N GLU A 649 -22.43 17.07 -10.70
CA GLU A 649 -21.87 15.74 -10.99
C GLU A 649 -21.62 15.55 -12.50
N SER A 650 -20.55 14.83 -12.83
CA SER A 650 -20.16 14.60 -14.22
C SER A 650 -21.24 13.82 -14.97
N GLY A 651 -21.53 14.24 -16.21
CA GLY A 651 -22.64 13.70 -17.00
C GLY A 651 -24.05 14.12 -16.55
N MET A 652 -24.21 14.83 -15.43
CA MET A 652 -25.51 15.37 -14.97
C MET A 652 -25.77 16.83 -15.37
N GLY A 653 -24.85 17.43 -16.13
CA GLY A 653 -25.03 18.75 -16.76
C GLY A 653 -26.26 18.83 -17.66
N GLY A 654 -26.84 20.03 -17.81
CA GLY A 654 -28.04 20.27 -18.62
C GLY A 654 -29.37 19.86 -17.96
N ARG A 655 -29.35 19.05 -16.89
CA ARG A 655 -30.55 18.51 -16.20
C ARG A 655 -31.21 19.47 -15.18
N GLY A 656 -31.01 20.78 -15.30
CA GLY A 656 -31.59 21.78 -14.40
C GLY A 656 -30.94 21.92 -13.00
N ILE A 657 -30.22 20.90 -12.50
CA ILE A 657 -29.59 20.87 -11.15
C ILE A 657 -28.87 22.18 -10.80
N GLY A 658 -27.97 22.65 -11.68
CA GLY A 658 -27.23 23.89 -11.44
C GLY A 658 -28.14 25.12 -11.36
N SER A 659 -29.24 25.16 -12.12
CA SER A 659 -30.23 26.25 -12.02
C SER A 659 -30.97 26.23 -10.68
N ALA A 660 -31.32 25.05 -10.17
CA ALA A 660 -31.97 24.94 -8.86
C ALA A 660 -31.04 25.41 -7.73
N LEU A 661 -29.79 24.95 -7.74
CA LEU A 661 -28.74 25.36 -6.81
C LEU A 661 -28.50 26.88 -6.84
N LEU A 662 -28.16 27.44 -8.00
CA LEU A 662 -27.85 28.87 -8.13
C LEU A 662 -29.06 29.75 -7.78
N SER A 663 -30.27 29.36 -8.20
CA SER A 663 -31.50 30.08 -7.85
C SER A 663 -31.73 30.14 -6.34
N ARG A 664 -31.46 29.05 -5.62
CA ARG A 664 -31.62 29.03 -4.16
C ARG A 664 -30.51 29.82 -3.46
N LEU A 665 -29.27 29.69 -3.91
CA LEU A 665 -28.12 30.43 -3.37
C LEU A 665 -28.34 31.95 -3.45
N ILE A 666 -28.76 32.44 -4.62
CA ILE A 666 -29.12 33.85 -4.83
C ILE A 666 -30.21 34.28 -3.85
N ALA A 667 -31.29 33.52 -3.74
CA ALA A 667 -32.43 33.86 -2.88
C ALA A 667 -32.09 33.84 -1.38
N GLU A 668 -31.10 33.07 -0.93
CA GLU A 668 -30.56 33.15 0.44
C GLU A 668 -29.66 34.39 0.60
N CYS A 669 -28.78 34.66 -0.37
CA CYS A 669 -27.89 35.84 -0.33
C CYS A 669 -28.66 37.17 -0.40
N GLU A 670 -29.77 37.26 -1.13
CA GLU A 670 -30.59 38.48 -1.20
C GLU A 670 -31.31 38.84 0.12
N LYS A 671 -31.28 37.96 1.13
CA LYS A 671 -31.76 38.25 2.49
C LYS A 671 -30.70 38.93 3.38
N GLY A 672 -29.43 38.90 2.97
CA GLY A 672 -28.32 39.50 3.71
C GLY A 672 -27.95 40.90 3.23
N PRO A 673 -26.98 41.57 3.88
CA PRO A 673 -26.60 42.95 3.59
C PRO A 673 -25.74 43.11 2.31
N TRP A 674 -25.57 42.05 1.51
CA TRP A 674 -24.69 42.04 0.35
C TRP A 674 -25.37 42.64 -0.88
N ARG A 675 -24.62 43.42 -1.65
CA ARG A 675 -25.13 44.18 -2.80
C ARG A 675 -24.67 43.63 -4.16
N GLN A 676 -23.60 42.85 -4.19
CA GLN A 676 -23.01 42.36 -5.45
C GLN A 676 -22.59 40.89 -5.30
N MET A 677 -22.75 40.10 -6.35
CA MET A 677 -22.28 38.72 -6.43
C MET A 677 -21.47 38.51 -7.71
N LEU A 678 -20.31 37.86 -7.57
CA LEU A 678 -19.39 37.56 -8.65
C LEU A 678 -19.30 36.05 -8.89
N ALA A 679 -19.11 35.67 -10.14
CA ALA A 679 -18.74 34.31 -10.54
C ALA A 679 -17.36 34.35 -11.23
N ILE A 680 -16.41 33.56 -10.72
CA ILE A 680 -15.01 33.52 -11.18
C ILE A 680 -14.79 32.19 -11.91
N ILE A 681 -14.96 32.19 -13.23
CA ILE A 681 -15.14 30.98 -14.04
C ILE A 681 -13.84 30.60 -14.75
N GLY A 682 -13.28 29.42 -14.45
CA GLY A 682 -12.12 28.85 -15.15
C GLY A 682 -12.44 28.31 -16.55
N ASP A 683 -11.39 28.25 -17.40
CA ASP A 683 -11.40 28.02 -18.87
C ASP A 683 -12.12 29.13 -19.66
N GLY A 684 -12.30 30.31 -19.06
CA GLY A 684 -12.80 31.52 -19.69
C GLY A 684 -14.10 31.33 -20.49
N HIS A 685 -14.10 31.82 -21.73
CA HIS A 685 -15.23 31.67 -22.65
C HIS A 685 -15.44 30.24 -23.18
N ASN A 686 -14.51 29.30 -22.96
CA ASN A 686 -14.68 27.90 -23.36
C ASN A 686 -15.67 27.16 -22.43
N ASN A 687 -15.88 27.67 -21.21
CA ASN A 687 -16.84 27.12 -20.26
C ASN A 687 -18.28 27.58 -20.58
N ALA A 688 -18.78 27.15 -21.74
CA ALA A 688 -20.09 27.55 -22.27
C ALA A 688 -21.26 27.21 -21.33
N GLY A 689 -21.15 26.11 -20.58
CA GLY A 689 -22.15 25.70 -19.59
C GLY A 689 -22.27 26.70 -18.44
N SER A 690 -21.14 27.09 -17.83
CA SER A 690 -21.12 28.10 -16.76
C SER A 690 -21.52 29.48 -17.27
N LEU A 691 -21.08 29.87 -18.48
CA LEU A 691 -21.48 31.13 -19.10
C LEU A 691 -23.00 31.22 -19.35
N ALA A 692 -23.63 30.13 -19.81
CA ALA A 692 -25.06 30.09 -20.11
C ALA A 692 -25.92 30.19 -18.84
N ILE A 693 -25.57 29.45 -17.78
CA ILE A 693 -26.32 29.52 -16.51
C ILE A 693 -26.16 30.88 -15.84
N HIS A 694 -24.96 31.45 -15.77
CA HIS A 694 -24.74 32.76 -15.15
C HIS A 694 -25.51 33.87 -15.89
N LYS A 695 -25.52 33.88 -17.22
CA LYS A 695 -26.37 34.80 -18.00
C LYS A 695 -27.86 34.64 -17.70
N LYS A 696 -28.36 33.40 -17.56
CA LYS A 696 -29.77 33.12 -17.21
C LYS A 696 -30.14 33.71 -15.84
N PHE A 697 -29.21 33.75 -14.89
CA PHE A 697 -29.39 34.33 -13.56
C PHE A 697 -28.91 35.79 -13.44
N GLY A 698 -28.92 36.54 -14.55
CA GLY A 698 -28.71 37.99 -14.55
C GLY A 698 -27.26 38.44 -14.39
N PHE A 699 -26.28 37.54 -14.43
CA PHE A 699 -24.88 37.93 -14.43
C PHE A 699 -24.45 38.45 -15.81
N THR A 700 -23.69 39.53 -15.81
CA THR A 700 -23.06 40.13 -16.99
C THR A 700 -21.54 39.93 -16.95
N VAL A 701 -20.87 39.98 -18.11
CA VAL A 701 -19.40 39.83 -18.16
C VAL A 701 -18.74 41.14 -17.73
N ALA A 702 -17.98 41.10 -16.64
CA ALA A 702 -17.25 42.24 -16.09
C ALA A 702 -15.77 42.28 -16.55
N GLY A 703 -15.19 41.12 -16.92
CA GLY A 703 -13.83 41.07 -17.47
C GLY A 703 -13.33 39.66 -17.77
N GLN A 704 -12.17 39.58 -18.41
CA GLN A 704 -11.46 38.33 -18.71
C GLN A 704 -9.98 38.50 -18.35
N LEU A 705 -9.43 37.56 -17.59
CA LEU A 705 -7.99 37.43 -17.35
C LEU A 705 -7.46 36.34 -18.28
N ARG A 706 -6.42 36.64 -19.06
CA ARG A 706 -5.87 35.71 -20.06
C ARG A 706 -4.66 34.95 -19.54
N SER A 707 -4.60 33.65 -19.80
CA SER A 707 -3.48 32.76 -19.42
C SER A 707 -3.04 32.92 -17.97
N VAL A 708 -3.99 32.92 -17.03
CA VAL A 708 -3.72 33.13 -15.59
C VAL A 708 -3.77 31.85 -14.75
N GLY A 709 -4.36 30.78 -15.26
CA GLY A 709 -4.23 29.43 -14.70
C GLY A 709 -3.40 28.55 -15.63
N TYR A 710 -2.58 27.66 -15.10
CA TYR A 710 -1.90 26.61 -15.87
C TYR A 710 -2.29 25.26 -15.28
N LYS A 711 -2.91 24.39 -16.06
CA LYS A 711 -3.45 23.11 -15.58
C LYS A 711 -3.62 22.13 -16.75
N MET A 712 -3.37 20.85 -16.49
CA MET A 712 -3.42 19.77 -17.52
C MET A 712 -2.52 20.04 -18.73
N GLY A 713 -1.37 20.68 -18.50
CA GLY A 713 -0.37 20.97 -19.54
C GLY A 713 -0.70 22.16 -20.46
N ASP A 714 -1.69 22.99 -20.12
CA ASP A 714 -2.18 24.07 -20.97
C ASP A 714 -2.58 25.30 -20.14
N TRP A 715 -2.52 26.48 -20.77
CA TRP A 715 -2.91 27.75 -20.16
C TRP A 715 -4.42 27.97 -20.24
N ARG A 716 -4.97 28.63 -19.21
CA ARG A 716 -6.40 28.82 -19.02
C ARG A 716 -6.71 30.26 -18.65
N ASP A 717 -7.81 30.74 -19.21
CA ASP A 717 -8.37 32.05 -18.91
C ASP A 717 -9.34 31.97 -17.72
N THR A 718 -9.56 33.12 -17.07
CA THR A 718 -10.62 33.31 -16.08
C THR A 718 -11.61 34.33 -16.60
N LEU A 719 -12.90 33.96 -16.67
CA LEU A 719 -13.98 34.89 -16.96
C LEU A 719 -14.58 35.40 -15.65
N ILE A 720 -14.68 36.71 -15.51
CA ILE A 720 -15.29 37.37 -14.34
C ILE A 720 -16.68 37.83 -14.76
N MET A 721 -17.70 37.34 -14.07
CA MET A 721 -19.08 37.77 -14.26
C MET A 721 -19.66 38.37 -12.97
N GLN A 722 -20.59 39.32 -13.11
CA GLN A 722 -21.15 40.09 -12.00
C GLN A 722 -22.67 40.25 -12.12
N ARG A 723 -23.37 40.13 -10.99
CA ARG A 723 -24.76 40.57 -10.82
C ARG A 723 -24.93 41.44 -9.57
N ALA A 724 -25.96 42.28 -9.57
CA ALA A 724 -26.47 42.89 -8.35
C ALA A 724 -27.21 41.85 -7.48
N LEU A 725 -27.28 42.14 -6.18
CA LEU A 725 -28.18 41.52 -5.20
C LEU A 725 -29.07 42.64 -4.63
N GLY A 726 -30.39 42.43 -4.63
CA GLY A 726 -31.36 43.48 -4.29
C GLY A 726 -31.12 44.76 -5.11
N ASP A 727 -31.10 45.92 -4.45
CA ASP A 727 -30.86 47.23 -5.08
C ASP A 727 -29.44 47.45 -5.62
N GLY A 728 -28.50 46.52 -5.42
CA GLY A 728 -27.15 46.65 -5.96
C GLY A 728 -26.40 47.91 -5.48
N ASP A 729 -25.89 48.69 -6.44
CA ASP A 729 -25.19 49.94 -6.25
C ASP A 729 -26.10 51.19 -6.28
N TRP A 730 -27.42 51.01 -6.46
CA TRP A 730 -28.40 52.12 -6.49
C TRP A 730 -28.73 52.69 -5.10
N THR A 731 -28.39 51.97 -4.03
CA THR A 731 -28.58 52.40 -2.63
C THR A 731 -27.32 52.15 -1.82
N LEU A 732 -27.16 52.88 -0.72
CA LEU A 732 -26.10 52.58 0.25
C LEU A 732 -26.44 51.25 0.96
N PRO A 733 -25.45 50.40 1.28
CA PRO A 733 -25.66 49.31 2.23
C PRO A 733 -25.94 49.90 3.63
N GLU A 734 -26.93 49.33 4.31
CA GLU A 734 -27.31 49.69 5.68
C GLU A 734 -26.27 49.23 6.73
#